data_AF-A0A4S4MP09-F1
#
_entry.id   AF-A0A4S4MP09-F1
#
_cell.length_a   1.000
_cell.length_b   1.000
_cell.length_c   1.000
_cell.angle_alpha   90.00
_cell.angle_beta   90.00
_cell.angle_gamma   90.00
#
_symmetry.space_group_name_H-M   'P 1'
#
loop_
_entity.id
_entity.type
_entity.pdbx_description
1 polymer ?
#
loop_
_entity_poly.entity_id
_entity_poly.type
_entity_poly.pdbx_seq_one_letter_code
_entity_poly.pdbx_strand_id
1 'polypeptide(L)'
;MKIPHPTLETLSEHVPLSLPTRLAHDVPAAANFDRRFTTDQRLPYVLSMDSLPMNSSRNTPSSASIEQHLKTFLVDKHDENYPIIDFVKSVWGFSPEDIPDRDDGYSLNTAACAHYQIGAYHYDEHGERRDFEVNPPPKAKEHDSYNPLMDIILDLEDQVQEGLAYEDGVRRAELVNMRDRVLDGEFAEMKPDLGWTWTKGKTQSWGLTAVCGEVLKTSTKYYETNGNIDLKKLQPTFTAQEIEETPAPATSEDNTDDAPAGRKRKHRSASAGSQGVRAPKRRRSVAQGQASSSAQPVTTLVSKKRVQTLKYLNELGSHGIRSYATGVLIRNRQMNLWYMDRMGVVESCSFDFMDEPHFLLLVVAAITTAPLSKVGFFPMLRFPHTMSDSEDRSSGGSSDDEEPFESQQFSDHFQNGTLELPPASDTNLNKHSGLIFDLDIGRRRIVNTHGTVGRATIVVPILARSEVAKTHCGKDKLVCKISWHFRVKEGEDVPTEDGCVRAARVALASHSNLKHVVDMKFSVSRTMEEMELPRAFMHDLRDINIRDCRVLILKAYLPLKMVNSPEELKKVFVDAIRGHNTVYNLAHILHRDVSASNIMFHRPDGKSVVGVMCDWDQATPVSQTGSPSEIDGIYQDMFTSRISPKDLQRYGFPAAAQPTSPTTFDSPLAAHSAQGKVPRYRSGTGPFIAIDILSYHNVPIHLYRHDLESFFWVLIWVLASLDPETHELGWIRSWLDTELPKIGAKKKEFLMDTGVSDEVLASSDETYMSYFKDWVRELKRQVYAVQKKHQEFQTEYFEDWRATKDAGKDKQQKKYEKAVRELVEAREKIMTYESFMECLDEDP
;
A
#
# COMPACT_ATOMS: atom_id res chain seq x y z
N MET A 1 8.44 -72.31 30.58
CA MET A 1 8.88 -72.33 32.00
C MET A 1 8.36 -71.07 32.68
N LYS A 2 7.80 -71.17 33.89
CA LYS A 2 7.38 -70.00 34.68
C LYS A 2 8.58 -69.41 35.41
N ILE A 3 8.70 -68.09 35.44
CA ILE A 3 9.56 -67.36 36.39
C ILE A 3 8.64 -66.48 37.25
N PRO A 4 8.68 -66.59 38.60
CA PRO A 4 7.98 -65.67 39.49
C PRO A 4 8.87 -64.47 39.91
N HIS A 5 8.22 -63.39 40.34
CA HIS A 5 8.84 -62.24 41.02
C HIS A 5 9.45 -62.63 42.39
N PRO A 6 10.40 -61.85 42.93
CA PRO A 6 10.11 -60.77 43.91
C PRO A 6 10.89 -59.44 43.59
N THR A 7 10.47 -58.20 43.89
CA THR A 7 10.25 -57.47 45.19
C THR A 7 11.46 -57.51 46.13
N LEU A 8 11.89 -56.45 46.84
CA LEU A 8 11.48 -55.03 46.95
C LEU A 8 12.65 -54.23 47.61
N GLU A 9 12.48 -52.90 47.75
CA GLU A 9 13.15 -52.04 48.75
C GLU A 9 14.68 -51.77 48.68
N THR A 10 15.04 -50.49 48.50
CA THR A 10 15.42 -49.62 49.64
C THR A 10 15.31 -48.13 49.27
N LEU A 11 14.95 -47.30 50.24
CA LEU A 11 14.80 -45.84 50.13
C LEU A 11 15.99 -45.12 50.79
N SER A 12 16.57 -44.11 50.14
CA SER A 12 16.97 -42.85 50.80
C SER A 12 17.32 -41.75 49.80
N GLU A 13 16.95 -40.52 50.16
CA GLU A 13 16.95 -39.28 49.39
C GLU A 13 18.34 -38.73 48.97
N HIS A 14 18.49 -38.19 47.75
CA HIS A 14 18.55 -36.73 47.49
C HIS A 14 19.04 -36.36 46.05
N VAL A 15 18.14 -35.72 45.27
CA VAL A 15 18.28 -34.49 44.41
C VAL A 15 19.68 -34.08 43.85
N PRO A 16 19.81 -33.54 42.62
CA PRO A 16 19.20 -33.87 41.31
C PRO A 16 20.26 -33.99 40.16
N LEU A 17 19.91 -34.53 38.97
CA LEU A 17 20.40 -34.07 37.64
C LEU A 17 20.01 -34.98 36.46
N SER A 18 19.77 -34.33 35.31
CA SER A 18 19.88 -34.83 33.91
C SER A 18 19.30 -36.21 33.52
N LEU A 19 18.25 -36.19 32.70
CA LEU A 19 17.90 -37.28 31.76
C LEU A 19 18.16 -36.85 30.32
N PRO A 20 18.40 -37.79 29.37
CA PRO A 20 19.40 -37.56 28.33
C PRO A 20 18.82 -37.43 26.91
N THR A 21 19.70 -36.94 26.04
CA THR A 21 19.62 -36.89 24.58
C THR A 21 18.91 -38.10 23.96
N ARG A 22 17.81 -37.86 23.21
CA ARG A 22 17.32 -38.82 22.21
C ARG A 22 17.95 -38.52 20.86
N LEU A 23 18.40 -39.61 20.22
CA LEU A 23 19.19 -39.65 19.00
C LEU A 23 18.56 -38.84 17.84
N ALA A 24 19.42 -38.10 17.13
CA ALA A 24 19.06 -37.48 15.87
C ALA A 24 18.92 -38.55 14.77
N HIS A 25 17.85 -38.46 13.99
CA HIS A 25 17.81 -39.04 12.65
C HIS A 25 18.18 -37.93 11.65
N ASP A 26 19.22 -38.16 10.85
CA ASP A 26 19.67 -37.22 9.84
C ASP A 26 18.58 -36.96 8.79
N VAL A 27 18.13 -35.70 8.75
CA VAL A 27 17.31 -35.14 7.66
C VAL A 27 18.10 -33.95 7.09
N PRO A 28 18.23 -33.80 5.75
CA PRO A 28 19.11 -32.77 5.18
C PRO A 28 18.75 -31.35 5.64
N ALA A 29 19.79 -30.55 5.94
CA ALA A 29 19.68 -29.19 6.51
C ALA A 29 18.91 -28.15 5.66
N ALA A 30 18.41 -28.52 4.48
CA ALA A 30 17.62 -27.66 3.60
C ALA A 30 16.18 -27.37 4.10
N ALA A 31 15.69 -28.10 5.11
CA ALA A 31 14.29 -28.00 5.56
C ALA A 31 14.03 -27.08 6.77
N ASN A 32 15.07 -26.60 7.47
CA ASN A 32 14.94 -25.85 8.73
C ASN A 32 14.95 -24.31 8.57
N PHE A 33 14.91 -23.79 7.33
CA PHE A 33 15.10 -22.36 7.06
C PHE A 33 13.88 -21.46 7.37
N ASP A 34 12.65 -21.99 7.44
CA ASP A 34 11.43 -21.14 7.35
C ASP A 34 10.72 -20.80 8.68
N ARG A 35 11.31 -21.03 9.87
CA ARG A 35 10.60 -20.87 11.17
C ARG A 35 11.20 -19.89 12.19
N ARG A 36 12.20 -19.07 11.85
CA ARG A 36 12.84 -18.12 12.80
C ARG A 36 13.10 -16.71 12.22
N PHE A 37 12.07 -16.03 11.72
CA PHE A 37 12.20 -14.62 11.28
C PHE A 37 10.98 -13.78 11.67
N THR A 38 11.13 -12.97 12.72
CA THR A 38 10.01 -12.34 13.45
C THR A 38 9.82 -10.85 13.21
N THR A 39 10.67 -10.17 12.43
CA THR A 39 10.60 -8.70 12.29
C THR A 39 10.73 -8.24 10.83
N ASP A 40 9.67 -7.60 10.31
CA ASP A 40 9.59 -7.14 8.93
C ASP A 40 10.14 -5.71 8.80
N GLN A 41 11.48 -5.60 8.84
CA GLN A 41 12.17 -4.31 8.69
C GLN A 41 12.15 -3.86 7.21
N ARG A 42 11.04 -3.25 6.79
CA ARG A 42 10.83 -2.63 5.46
C ARG A 42 11.26 -1.17 5.47
N LEU A 43 12.04 -0.73 4.47
CA LEU A 43 12.46 0.66 4.35
C LEU A 43 11.26 1.61 4.34
N PRO A 44 11.12 2.53 5.31
CA PRO A 44 9.94 3.36 5.43
C PRO A 44 9.92 4.40 4.32
N TYR A 45 9.05 4.21 3.35
CA TYR A 45 8.68 5.25 2.39
C TYR A 45 8.10 6.44 3.16
N VAL A 46 8.39 7.69 2.79
CA VAL A 46 7.97 8.91 3.56
C VAL A 46 6.44 9.14 3.59
N LEU A 47 5.67 8.25 2.95
CA LEU A 47 4.20 8.20 3.02
C LEU A 47 3.65 7.02 3.84
N SER A 48 4.51 6.14 4.38
CA SER A 48 4.12 5.18 5.40
C SER A 48 4.09 5.85 6.78
N MET A 49 3.19 5.41 7.65
CA MET A 49 3.21 5.77 9.07
C MET A 49 4.54 5.39 9.76
N ASP A 50 5.27 4.40 9.25
CA ASP A 50 6.60 3.99 9.79
C ASP A 50 7.70 5.02 9.53
N SER A 51 7.48 5.98 8.63
CA SER A 51 8.42 7.09 8.38
C SER A 51 8.25 8.26 9.35
N LEU A 52 7.22 8.21 10.20
CA LEU A 52 6.91 9.28 11.15
C LEU A 52 7.87 9.27 12.34
N PRO A 53 8.11 10.43 12.99
CA PRO A 53 8.96 10.51 14.17
C PRO A 53 8.54 9.53 15.27
N MET A 54 9.40 8.52 15.47
CA MET A 54 9.24 7.45 16.45
C MET A 54 9.40 7.98 17.87
N ASN A 55 8.58 7.46 18.81
CA ASN A 55 8.79 7.68 20.23
C ASN A 55 10.04 6.91 20.68
N SER A 56 11.02 7.62 21.24
CA SER A 56 12.30 7.06 21.72
C SER A 56 12.16 5.95 22.77
N SER A 57 10.99 5.82 23.40
CA SER A 57 10.69 4.79 24.40
C SER A 57 9.93 3.56 23.89
N ARG A 58 9.38 3.59 22.66
CA ARG A 58 8.47 2.52 22.16
C ARG A 58 8.72 2.01 20.75
N ASN A 59 9.66 2.60 20.00
CA ASN A 59 9.97 2.21 18.62
C ASN A 59 8.75 2.27 17.67
N THR A 60 7.71 3.03 18.05
CA THR A 60 6.46 3.27 17.28
C THR A 60 6.19 4.77 17.17
N PRO A 61 5.50 5.24 16.11
CA PRO A 61 5.23 6.67 15.92
C PRO A 61 4.34 7.25 17.02
N SER A 62 4.56 8.53 17.38
CA SER A 62 3.66 9.18 18.33
C SER A 62 2.23 9.32 17.75
N SER A 63 1.20 9.14 18.57
CA SER A 63 -0.20 9.36 18.16
C SER A 63 -0.45 10.75 17.55
N ALA A 64 0.31 11.77 17.99
CA ALA A 64 0.24 13.13 17.44
C ALA A 64 0.90 13.22 16.05
N SER A 65 2.00 12.49 15.82
CA SER A 65 2.65 12.37 14.50
C SER A 65 1.69 11.72 13.50
N ILE A 66 1.03 10.63 13.90
CA ILE A 66 0.03 9.91 13.08
C ILE A 66 -1.18 10.81 12.79
N GLU A 67 -1.71 11.49 13.81
CA GLU A 67 -2.83 12.42 13.65
C GLU A 67 -2.51 13.58 12.69
N GLN A 68 -1.32 14.18 12.80
CA GLN A 68 -0.90 15.24 11.89
C GLN A 68 -0.68 14.73 10.46
N HIS A 69 -0.09 13.54 10.30
CA HIS A 69 0.10 12.91 8.99
C HIS A 69 -1.25 12.63 8.32
N LEU A 70 -2.17 11.92 8.98
CA LEU A 70 -3.50 11.61 8.44
C LEU A 70 -4.28 12.90 8.10
N LYS A 71 -4.20 13.93 8.95
CA LYS A 71 -4.81 15.24 8.67
C LYS A 71 -4.25 15.87 7.40
N THR A 72 -2.92 16.00 7.27
CA THR A 72 -2.27 16.59 6.09
C THR A 72 -2.46 15.75 4.83
N PHE A 73 -2.51 14.42 4.96
CA PHE A 73 -2.55 13.49 3.83
C PHE A 73 -3.97 13.27 3.26
N LEU A 74 -5.01 13.46 4.07
CA LEU A 74 -6.41 13.26 3.68
C LEU A 74 -7.20 14.57 3.42
N VAL A 75 -6.59 15.77 3.56
CA VAL A 75 -7.28 17.08 3.34
C VAL A 75 -8.08 17.08 2.04
N ASP A 76 -7.46 16.64 0.95
CA ASP A 76 -8.06 16.61 -0.38
C ASP A 76 -8.82 15.30 -0.69
N LYS A 77 -8.74 14.26 0.17
CA LYS A 77 -9.11 12.87 -0.17
C LYS A 77 -10.22 12.25 0.69
N HIS A 78 -10.91 13.03 1.51
CA HIS A 78 -12.05 12.57 2.32
C HIS A 78 -13.36 13.20 1.86
N ASP A 79 -14.35 12.40 1.45
CA ASP A 79 -15.69 12.83 1.04
C ASP A 79 -16.70 12.47 2.14
N GLU A 80 -17.46 13.44 2.65
CA GLU A 80 -18.40 13.25 3.78
C GLU A 80 -19.87 13.39 3.34
N ASN A 81 -20.77 12.74 4.10
CA ASN A 81 -22.24 12.75 3.93
C ASN A 81 -22.75 11.98 2.70
N TYR A 82 -22.14 10.82 2.40
CA TYR A 82 -22.66 9.95 1.35
C TYR A 82 -23.99 9.26 1.77
N PRO A 83 -25.02 9.15 0.90
CA PRO A 83 -26.30 8.55 1.27
C PRO A 83 -26.18 7.09 1.71
N ILE A 84 -26.90 6.68 2.77
CA ILE A 84 -26.72 5.38 3.43
C ILE A 84 -27.11 4.20 2.51
N ILE A 85 -28.26 4.28 1.84
CA ILE A 85 -28.73 3.21 0.93
C ILE A 85 -27.73 3.05 -0.23
N ASP A 86 -27.33 4.15 -0.86
CA ASP A 86 -26.36 4.15 -1.95
C ASP A 86 -24.96 3.69 -1.50
N PHE A 87 -24.58 3.96 -0.24
CA PHE A 87 -23.35 3.46 0.38
C PHE A 87 -23.39 1.93 0.46
N VAL A 88 -24.42 1.37 1.11
CA VAL A 88 -24.55 -0.08 1.33
C VAL A 88 -24.59 -0.83 -0.02
N LYS A 89 -25.36 -0.31 -0.98
CA LYS A 89 -25.45 -0.85 -2.35
C LYS A 89 -24.12 -0.81 -3.10
N SER A 90 -23.36 0.28 -2.98
CA SER A 90 -22.06 0.40 -3.66
C SER A 90 -20.97 -0.44 -3.01
N VAL A 91 -20.93 -0.49 -1.68
CA VAL A 91 -19.83 -1.08 -0.89
C VAL A 91 -20.00 -2.58 -0.68
N TRP A 92 -21.15 -2.98 -0.12
CA TRP A 92 -21.43 -4.37 0.24
C TRP A 92 -22.24 -5.10 -0.83
N GLY A 93 -22.75 -4.38 -1.85
CA GLY A 93 -23.48 -4.97 -2.97
C GLY A 93 -24.93 -5.33 -2.65
N PHE A 94 -25.49 -4.74 -1.59
CA PHE A 94 -26.78 -5.11 -1.00
C PHE A 94 -27.75 -3.92 -1.01
N SER A 95 -29.03 -4.19 -1.27
CA SER A 95 -30.09 -3.19 -1.45
C SER A 95 -31.23 -3.44 -0.46
N PRO A 96 -32.12 -2.47 -0.21
CA PRO A 96 -33.33 -2.70 0.59
C PRO A 96 -34.20 -3.86 0.06
N GLU A 97 -34.21 -4.06 -1.25
CA GLU A 97 -34.89 -5.16 -1.94
C GLU A 97 -34.31 -6.56 -1.63
N ASP A 98 -33.08 -6.63 -1.11
CA ASP A 98 -32.38 -7.89 -0.78
C ASP A 98 -32.59 -8.32 0.68
N ILE A 99 -33.28 -7.51 1.51
CA ILE A 99 -33.69 -7.87 2.88
C ILE A 99 -34.75 -8.98 2.78
N PRO A 100 -34.59 -10.13 3.44
CA PRO A 100 -35.54 -11.23 3.33
C PRO A 100 -36.88 -10.89 3.98
N ASP A 101 -37.97 -11.34 3.36
CA ASP A 101 -39.31 -11.24 3.92
C ASP A 101 -39.45 -12.10 5.18
N ARG A 102 -40.18 -11.58 6.18
CA ARG A 102 -40.51 -12.25 7.44
C ARG A 102 -41.99 -12.07 7.77
N ASP A 103 -42.66 -13.14 8.18
CA ASP A 103 -44.09 -13.11 8.55
C ASP A 103 -44.37 -12.26 9.80
N ASP A 104 -43.42 -12.19 10.74
CA ASP A 104 -43.45 -11.38 11.96
C ASP A 104 -42.81 -9.99 11.80
N GLY A 105 -42.19 -9.72 10.65
CA GLY A 105 -41.43 -8.50 10.39
C GLY A 105 -40.07 -8.49 11.11
N TYR A 106 -39.56 -7.29 11.39
CA TYR A 106 -38.29 -7.10 12.09
C TYR A 106 -38.46 -6.17 13.29
N SER A 107 -37.72 -6.44 14.37
CA SER A 107 -37.74 -5.60 15.56
C SER A 107 -36.37 -5.44 16.24
N LEU A 108 -36.16 -4.32 16.92
CA LEU A 108 -35.05 -4.14 17.85
C LEU A 108 -35.38 -4.74 19.22
N ASN A 109 -34.42 -5.45 19.80
CA ASN A 109 -34.39 -5.79 21.22
C ASN A 109 -34.43 -4.52 22.12
N THR A 110 -35.63 -4.13 22.55
CA THR A 110 -35.86 -2.90 23.31
C THR A 110 -35.20 -2.89 24.69
N ALA A 111 -35.03 -4.07 25.31
CA ALA A 111 -34.31 -4.21 26.57
C ALA A 111 -32.80 -3.92 26.39
N ALA A 112 -32.18 -4.48 25.35
CA ALA A 112 -30.79 -4.19 25.00
C ALA A 112 -30.62 -2.71 24.59
N CYS A 113 -31.59 -2.11 23.86
CA CYS A 113 -31.60 -0.66 23.60
C CYS A 113 -31.66 0.19 24.88
N ALA A 114 -32.46 -0.21 25.87
CA ALA A 114 -32.48 0.46 27.18
C ALA A 114 -31.13 0.34 27.89
N HIS A 115 -30.58 -0.88 27.99
CA HIS A 115 -29.28 -1.17 28.60
C HIS A 115 -28.12 -0.40 27.94
N TYR A 116 -28.13 -0.29 26.61
CA TYR A 116 -27.18 0.53 25.87
C TYR A 116 -27.31 2.01 26.25
N GLN A 117 -28.52 2.57 26.21
CA GLN A 117 -28.73 4.00 26.49
C GLN A 117 -28.31 4.37 27.91
N ILE A 118 -28.69 3.58 28.92
CA ILE A 118 -28.38 3.87 30.33
C ILE A 118 -26.92 3.56 30.71
N GLY A 119 -26.24 2.66 29.98
CA GLY A 119 -24.88 2.21 30.27
C GLY A 119 -24.87 1.27 31.48
N ALA A 120 -24.83 -0.04 31.22
CA ALA A 120 -25.22 -1.09 32.16
C ALA A 120 -24.27 -1.28 33.37
N TYR A 121 -24.31 -0.35 34.32
CA TYR A 121 -23.93 -0.57 35.71
C TYR A 121 -25.12 -0.47 36.68
N HIS A 122 -26.25 0.08 36.20
CA HIS A 122 -27.41 0.40 37.02
C HIS A 122 -28.30 -0.79 37.38
N TYR A 123 -28.03 -2.01 36.89
CA TYR A 123 -28.90 -3.17 37.05
C TYR A 123 -28.11 -4.42 37.47
N ASP A 124 -28.71 -5.27 38.31
CA ASP A 124 -28.13 -6.52 38.79
C ASP A 124 -28.42 -7.70 37.85
N GLU A 125 -27.99 -8.90 38.25
CA GLU A 125 -28.20 -10.14 37.49
C GLU A 125 -29.68 -10.58 37.39
N HIS A 126 -30.58 -9.93 38.13
CA HIS A 126 -32.03 -10.14 38.09
C HIS A 126 -32.76 -9.04 37.30
N GLY A 127 -32.04 -8.06 36.74
CA GLY A 127 -32.63 -6.92 36.03
C GLY A 127 -33.22 -5.87 36.97
N GLU A 128 -32.90 -5.90 38.27
CA GLU A 128 -33.34 -4.91 39.26
C GLU A 128 -32.31 -3.79 39.42
N ARG A 129 -32.78 -2.58 39.72
CA ARG A 129 -31.91 -1.40 39.74
C ARG A 129 -30.97 -1.43 40.95
N ARG A 130 -29.65 -1.52 40.74
CA ARG A 130 -28.64 -1.47 41.81
C ARG A 130 -28.72 -0.13 42.55
N ASP A 131 -28.91 -0.21 43.86
CA ASP A 131 -28.72 0.91 44.76
C ASP A 131 -27.23 1.22 44.92
N PHE A 132 -26.89 2.52 44.84
CA PHE A 132 -25.53 3.02 45.04
C PHE A 132 -25.50 3.85 46.31
N GLU A 133 -24.53 3.58 47.20
CA GLU A 133 -24.32 4.36 48.44
C GLU A 133 -23.95 5.84 48.19
N VAL A 134 -23.61 6.20 46.95
CA VAL A 134 -23.20 7.55 46.55
C VAL A 134 -24.15 8.09 45.49
N ASN A 135 -24.69 9.29 45.74
CA ASN A 135 -25.58 10.02 44.84
C ASN A 135 -24.93 11.39 44.47
N PRO A 136 -24.69 11.71 43.19
CA PRO A 136 -24.99 10.89 42.00
C PRO A 136 -24.15 9.61 41.93
N PRO A 137 -24.70 8.55 41.31
CA PRO A 137 -23.98 7.29 41.12
C PRO A 137 -22.69 7.49 40.28
N PRO A 138 -21.75 6.53 40.33
CA PRO A 138 -20.55 6.57 39.50
C PRO A 138 -20.90 6.74 38.02
N LYS A 139 -20.11 7.53 37.30
CA LYS A 139 -20.28 7.68 35.84
C LYS A 139 -20.08 6.31 35.18
N ALA A 140 -21.08 5.85 34.43
CA ALA A 140 -20.99 4.66 33.58
C ALA A 140 -19.77 4.75 32.66
N LYS A 141 -19.08 3.63 32.44
CA LYS A 141 -17.89 3.58 31.58
C LYS A 141 -18.32 3.26 30.15
N GLU A 142 -17.55 3.77 29.19
CA GLU A 142 -17.77 3.60 27.75
C GLU A 142 -17.93 2.11 27.36
N HIS A 143 -17.14 1.22 27.97
CA HIS A 143 -17.18 -0.22 27.72
C HIS A 143 -18.40 -0.96 28.30
N ASP A 144 -19.15 -0.37 29.24
CA ASP A 144 -20.35 -0.99 29.82
C ASP A 144 -21.50 -1.03 28.80
N SER A 145 -21.38 -0.31 27.68
CA SER A 145 -22.36 -0.34 26.58
C SER A 145 -22.00 -1.32 25.46
N TYR A 146 -20.85 -1.99 25.49
CA TYR A 146 -20.41 -2.83 24.36
C TYR A 146 -21.26 -4.09 24.25
N ASN A 147 -21.52 -4.81 25.35
CA ASN A 147 -22.37 -6.01 25.32
C ASN A 147 -23.82 -5.68 24.91
N PRO A 148 -24.52 -4.68 25.51
CA PRO A 148 -25.83 -4.29 25.03
C PRO A 148 -25.89 -3.87 23.54
N LEU A 149 -24.80 -3.33 22.98
CA LEU A 149 -24.72 -3.03 21.55
C LEU A 149 -24.55 -4.29 20.69
N MET A 150 -23.75 -5.25 21.15
CA MET A 150 -23.63 -6.58 20.54
C MET A 150 -25.00 -7.27 20.52
N ASP A 151 -25.70 -7.27 21.65
CA ASP A 151 -27.01 -7.92 21.81
C ASP A 151 -28.02 -7.36 20.79
N ILE A 152 -28.07 -6.04 20.57
CA ILE A 152 -28.93 -5.40 19.54
C ILE A 152 -28.56 -5.86 18.13
N ILE A 153 -27.27 -5.99 17.81
CA ILE A 153 -26.82 -6.32 16.46
C ILE A 153 -26.99 -7.81 16.17
N LEU A 154 -26.67 -8.68 17.14
CA LEU A 154 -26.83 -10.14 17.02
C LEU A 154 -28.31 -10.53 16.93
N ASP A 155 -29.19 -9.89 17.71
CA ASP A 155 -30.65 -10.08 17.63
C ASP A 155 -31.23 -9.74 16.23
N LEU A 156 -30.69 -8.72 15.56
CA LEU A 156 -31.02 -8.43 14.16
C LEU A 156 -30.36 -9.40 13.18
N GLU A 157 -29.14 -9.87 13.47
CA GLU A 157 -28.44 -10.85 12.65
C GLU A 157 -29.21 -12.18 12.63
N ASP A 158 -29.63 -12.68 13.79
CA ASP A 158 -30.46 -13.87 13.95
C ASP A 158 -31.79 -13.74 13.18
N GLN A 159 -32.47 -12.59 13.29
CA GLN A 159 -33.69 -12.31 12.52
C GLN A 159 -33.45 -12.35 11.00
N VAL A 160 -32.35 -11.80 10.51
CA VAL A 160 -31.98 -11.88 9.08
C VAL A 160 -31.66 -13.33 8.69
N GLN A 161 -30.94 -14.08 9.52
CA GLN A 161 -30.58 -15.47 9.25
C GLN A 161 -31.80 -16.38 9.12
N GLU A 162 -32.75 -16.29 10.06
CA GLU A 162 -34.05 -16.97 10.00
C GLU A 162 -34.81 -16.64 8.70
N GLY A 163 -34.86 -15.35 8.31
CA GLY A 163 -35.55 -14.90 7.10
C GLY A 163 -34.95 -15.42 5.79
N LEU A 164 -33.63 -15.66 5.76
CA LEU A 164 -32.96 -16.23 4.58
C LEU A 164 -33.17 -17.75 4.42
N ALA A 165 -33.76 -18.44 5.41
CA ALA A 165 -33.97 -19.90 5.43
C ALA A 165 -32.71 -20.72 5.05
N TYR A 166 -31.53 -20.32 5.52
CA TYR A 166 -30.26 -20.95 5.15
C TYR A 166 -30.10 -22.36 5.72
N GLU A 167 -29.51 -23.24 4.92
CA GLU A 167 -28.94 -24.51 5.39
C GLU A 167 -27.64 -24.27 6.17
N ASP A 168 -27.45 -25.00 7.27
CA ASP A 168 -26.21 -25.01 8.06
C ASP A 168 -24.99 -25.34 7.17
N GLY A 169 -24.01 -24.44 7.11
CA GLY A 169 -22.71 -24.72 6.48
C GLY A 169 -21.93 -23.49 6.01
N VAL A 170 -22.61 -22.45 5.51
CA VAL A 170 -21.93 -21.24 5.01
C VAL A 170 -21.47 -20.35 6.18
N ARG A 171 -20.26 -20.61 6.69
CA ARG A 171 -19.62 -19.78 7.73
C ARG A 171 -19.44 -18.33 7.23
N ARG A 172 -19.79 -17.36 8.08
CA ARG A 172 -19.80 -15.91 7.79
C ARG A 172 -18.83 -15.17 8.71
N ALA A 173 -18.62 -13.87 8.46
CA ALA A 173 -17.89 -13.02 9.39
C ALA A 173 -18.82 -12.66 10.55
N GLU A 174 -18.51 -13.15 11.74
CA GLU A 174 -19.33 -12.97 12.94
C GLU A 174 -18.90 -11.72 13.70
N LEU A 175 -19.85 -11.03 14.32
CA LEU A 175 -19.55 -9.89 15.18
C LEU A 175 -18.88 -10.36 16.48
N VAL A 176 -17.69 -9.84 16.76
CA VAL A 176 -16.91 -10.13 17.98
C VAL A 176 -16.63 -8.84 18.76
N ASN A 177 -16.89 -8.89 20.08
CA ASN A 177 -16.42 -7.89 21.03
C ASN A 177 -14.89 -7.98 21.13
N MET A 178 -14.22 -6.91 20.73
CA MET A 178 -12.76 -6.83 20.66
C MET A 178 -12.16 -6.23 21.93
N ARG A 179 -12.77 -6.44 23.10
CA ARG A 179 -12.16 -6.14 24.41
C ARG A 179 -11.12 -7.18 24.81
N ASP A 180 -11.52 -8.43 25.02
CA ASP A 180 -10.69 -9.45 25.70
C ASP A 180 -9.92 -10.39 24.75
N ARG A 181 -10.02 -10.13 23.43
CA ARG A 181 -9.22 -10.80 22.38
C ARG A 181 -7.74 -10.36 22.36
N VAL A 182 -6.89 -11.10 21.65
CA VAL A 182 -5.56 -10.63 21.18
C VAL A 182 -5.67 -10.43 19.67
N LEU A 183 -5.12 -9.35 19.13
CA LEU A 183 -5.18 -9.06 17.68
C LEU A 183 -3.77 -9.07 17.10
N ASP A 184 -3.49 -10.02 16.22
CA ASP A 184 -2.23 -10.13 15.49
C ASP A 184 -2.18 -9.14 14.31
N GLY A 185 -1.01 -8.55 14.12
CA GLY A 185 -0.71 -7.51 13.14
C GLY A 185 0.45 -6.61 13.56
N GLU A 186 1.02 -5.87 12.61
CA GLU A 186 2.23 -5.05 12.85
C GLU A 186 1.99 -3.92 13.87
N PHE A 187 0.74 -3.48 14.03
CA PHE A 187 0.29 -2.57 15.09
C PHE A 187 -0.71 -3.22 16.07
N ALA A 188 -0.41 -4.43 16.57
CA ALA A 188 -1.25 -5.18 17.53
C ALA A 188 -1.73 -4.38 18.78
N GLU A 189 -1.03 -3.31 19.19
CA GLU A 189 -1.48 -2.39 20.24
C GLU A 189 -2.75 -1.59 19.86
N MET A 190 -3.01 -1.39 18.57
CA MET A 190 -4.19 -0.68 18.04
C MET A 190 -5.29 -1.68 17.69
N LYS A 191 -6.27 -1.80 18.58
CA LYS A 191 -7.36 -2.76 18.48
C LYS A 191 -8.70 -2.03 18.38
N PRO A 192 -9.60 -2.40 17.44
CA PRO A 192 -10.94 -1.83 17.38
C PRO A 192 -11.79 -2.28 18.58
N ASP A 193 -12.89 -1.58 18.87
CA ASP A 193 -13.82 -1.99 19.93
C ASP A 193 -14.66 -3.20 19.49
N LEU A 194 -14.99 -3.25 18.20
CA LEU A 194 -15.82 -4.27 17.56
C LEU A 194 -15.17 -4.74 16.25
N GLY A 195 -15.43 -5.97 15.83
CA GLY A 195 -15.07 -6.40 14.47
C GLY A 195 -15.90 -7.59 14.00
N TRP A 196 -16.26 -7.59 12.72
CA TRP A 196 -16.79 -8.77 12.05
C TRP A 196 -15.61 -9.61 11.58
N THR A 197 -15.56 -10.88 11.95
CA THR A 197 -14.37 -11.74 11.80
C THR A 197 -14.78 -13.19 11.66
N TRP A 198 -14.04 -13.99 10.88
CA TRP A 198 -14.31 -15.42 10.73
C TRP A 198 -13.60 -16.29 11.80
N THR A 199 -12.96 -15.69 12.82
CA THR A 199 -12.29 -16.44 13.90
C THR A 199 -13.00 -16.25 15.25
N LYS A 200 -13.45 -17.36 15.87
CA LYS A 200 -14.02 -17.38 17.24
C LYS A 200 -12.99 -17.36 18.37
N GLY A 201 -11.73 -17.66 18.05
CA GLY A 201 -10.63 -17.82 19.01
C GLY A 201 -10.31 -16.56 19.85
N LYS A 202 -9.52 -16.73 20.92
CA LYS A 202 -9.01 -15.58 21.69
C LYS A 202 -8.09 -14.71 20.83
N THR A 203 -7.29 -15.35 19.99
CA THR A 203 -6.47 -14.70 18.97
C THR A 203 -7.31 -14.37 17.73
N GLN A 204 -7.08 -13.18 17.18
CA GLN A 204 -7.73 -12.59 16.00
C GLN A 204 -6.63 -12.10 15.05
N SER A 205 -6.93 -11.90 13.76
CA SER A 205 -5.96 -11.36 12.81
C SER A 205 -6.62 -10.33 11.89
N TRP A 206 -5.95 -9.19 11.66
CA TRP A 206 -6.41 -8.19 10.69
C TRP A 206 -6.59 -8.75 9.27
N GLY A 207 -5.86 -9.83 8.91
CA GLY A 207 -6.07 -10.53 7.65
C GLY A 207 -7.47 -11.13 7.50
N LEU A 208 -8.07 -11.56 8.63
CA LEU A 208 -9.34 -12.29 8.73
C LEU A 208 -10.51 -11.45 9.26
N THR A 209 -10.32 -10.14 9.47
CA THR A 209 -11.41 -9.22 9.83
C THR A 209 -12.14 -8.72 8.58
N ALA A 210 -13.46 -8.78 8.50
CA ALA A 210 -14.24 -8.20 7.40
C ALA A 210 -14.41 -6.68 7.54
N VAL A 211 -14.86 -6.24 8.72
CA VAL A 211 -15.28 -4.86 9.03
C VAL A 211 -14.83 -4.51 10.45
N CYS A 212 -14.27 -3.32 10.68
CA CYS A 212 -13.84 -2.86 12.00
C CYS A 212 -14.76 -1.76 12.57
N GLY A 213 -14.99 -1.75 13.89
CA GLY A 213 -15.85 -0.76 14.56
C GLY A 213 -15.14 -0.01 15.71
N GLU A 214 -15.40 1.30 15.79
CA GLU A 214 -15.07 2.15 16.95
C GLU A 214 -16.37 2.64 17.60
N VAL A 215 -16.44 2.57 18.92
CA VAL A 215 -17.58 3.03 19.73
C VAL A 215 -17.15 4.23 20.57
N LEU A 216 -18.07 5.18 20.77
CA LEU A 216 -17.91 6.30 21.69
C LEU A 216 -19.24 6.53 22.42
N LYS A 217 -19.31 6.11 23.68
CA LYS A 217 -20.51 6.26 24.52
C LYS A 217 -20.26 7.24 25.67
N THR A 218 -20.86 8.42 25.58
CA THR A 218 -20.72 9.53 26.53
C THR A 218 -22.04 10.05 27.10
N SER A 219 -23.15 9.83 26.39
CA SER A 219 -24.50 10.16 26.85
C SER A 219 -25.10 9.00 27.64
N THR A 220 -25.75 9.31 28.77
CA THR A 220 -26.59 8.40 29.56
C THR A 220 -28.07 8.78 29.51
N LYS A 221 -28.46 9.64 28.55
CA LYS A 221 -29.87 10.02 28.36
C LYS A 221 -30.65 8.81 27.84
N TYR A 222 -31.73 8.47 28.54
CA TYR A 222 -32.69 7.45 28.15
C TYR A 222 -33.82 8.06 27.32
N TYR A 223 -34.22 7.34 26.29
CA TYR A 223 -35.42 7.57 25.49
C TYR A 223 -36.09 6.21 25.24
N GLU A 224 -37.41 6.18 25.23
CA GLU A 224 -38.16 4.96 24.91
C GLU A 224 -37.95 4.61 23.42
N THR A 225 -37.51 3.38 23.16
CA THR A 225 -37.23 2.88 21.79
C THR A 225 -38.44 2.11 21.28
N ASN A 226 -38.99 2.50 20.13
CA ASN A 226 -39.96 1.67 19.42
C ASN A 226 -39.24 0.46 18.82
N GLY A 227 -39.63 -0.75 19.21
CA GLY A 227 -39.02 -1.97 18.69
C GLY A 227 -39.29 -2.21 17.20
N ASN A 228 -40.45 -1.84 16.67
CA ASN A 228 -40.87 -2.25 15.32
C ASN A 228 -40.11 -1.50 14.20
N ILE A 229 -39.55 -2.25 13.24
CA ILE A 229 -38.77 -1.72 12.11
C ILE A 229 -39.64 -1.59 10.86
N ASP A 230 -39.90 -0.35 10.45
CA ASP A 230 -40.67 -0.04 9.23
C ASP A 230 -39.78 0.02 7.98
N LEU A 231 -39.75 -1.08 7.21
CA LEU A 231 -39.01 -1.19 5.95
C LEU A 231 -39.45 -0.17 4.89
N LYS A 232 -40.67 0.39 4.95
CA LYS A 232 -41.16 1.36 3.97
C LYS A 232 -40.42 2.70 4.00
N LYS A 233 -39.60 2.92 5.04
CA LYS A 233 -38.69 4.07 5.18
C LYS A 233 -37.40 3.91 4.36
N LEU A 234 -37.04 2.71 3.92
CA LEU A 234 -35.90 2.45 3.03
C LEU A 234 -36.23 2.82 1.58
N GLN A 235 -36.59 4.07 1.32
CA GLN A 235 -36.89 4.53 -0.04
C GLN A 235 -35.61 5.04 -0.72
N PRO A 236 -35.35 4.65 -1.98
CA PRO A 236 -34.17 5.10 -2.71
C PRO A 236 -34.21 6.62 -2.93
N THR A 237 -33.08 7.29 -2.68
CA THR A 237 -32.95 8.76 -2.66
C THR A 237 -33.18 9.44 -4.02
N PHE A 238 -33.35 8.66 -5.11
CA PHE A 238 -33.53 9.16 -6.47
C PHE A 238 -34.77 8.57 -7.14
N THR A 239 -35.91 9.23 -7.01
CA THR A 239 -36.93 9.21 -8.06
C THR A 239 -36.44 10.08 -9.22
N ALA A 240 -36.07 9.43 -10.33
CA ALA A 240 -36.03 10.14 -11.60
C ALA A 240 -37.45 10.62 -11.91
N GLN A 241 -37.66 11.94 -11.97
CA GLN A 241 -38.92 12.46 -12.53
C GLN A 241 -39.04 11.96 -13.96
N GLU A 242 -40.08 11.17 -14.21
CA GLU A 242 -40.56 10.92 -15.57
C GLU A 242 -40.90 12.27 -16.18
N ILE A 243 -40.12 12.69 -17.17
CA ILE A 243 -40.54 13.75 -18.07
C ILE A 243 -41.55 13.09 -18.99
N GLU A 244 -42.84 13.30 -18.73
CA GLU A 244 -43.89 12.97 -19.70
C GLU A 244 -43.52 13.61 -21.05
N GLU A 245 -43.29 12.78 -22.06
CA GLU A 245 -43.09 13.25 -23.43
C GLU A 245 -44.40 13.87 -23.93
N THR A 246 -44.56 15.18 -23.71
CA THR A 246 -45.67 15.94 -24.28
C THR A 246 -45.47 16.01 -25.80
N PRO A 247 -46.37 15.47 -26.64
CA PRO A 247 -46.15 15.47 -28.08
C PRO A 247 -46.22 16.90 -28.64
N ALA A 248 -45.10 17.40 -29.16
CA ALA A 248 -45.08 18.67 -29.87
C ALA A 248 -45.89 18.55 -31.19
N PRO A 249 -46.69 19.56 -31.56
CA PRO A 249 -47.55 19.50 -32.74
C PRO A 249 -46.73 19.56 -34.04
N ALA A 250 -47.21 18.84 -35.07
CA ALA A 250 -46.61 18.81 -36.40
C ALA A 250 -47.15 19.95 -37.31
N THR A 251 -46.47 20.14 -38.45
CA THR A 251 -46.79 21.05 -39.59
C THR A 251 -46.51 22.55 -39.35
N SER A 252 -46.02 23.35 -40.32
CA SER A 252 -45.43 23.06 -41.65
C SER A 252 -44.73 24.30 -42.26
N GLU A 253 -43.97 24.06 -43.35
CA GLU A 253 -43.61 24.95 -44.50
C GLU A 253 -42.17 25.52 -44.60
N ASP A 254 -41.52 25.21 -45.75
CA ASP A 254 -40.75 26.05 -46.71
C ASP A 254 -39.91 27.25 -46.20
N ASN A 255 -38.73 27.63 -46.70
CA ASN A 255 -37.85 27.22 -47.83
C ASN A 255 -36.42 27.87 -47.59
N THR A 256 -35.32 27.74 -48.35
CA THR A 256 -34.95 27.16 -49.67
C THR A 256 -33.43 26.84 -49.69
N ASP A 257 -32.91 26.28 -50.79
CA ASP A 257 -31.58 26.43 -51.45
C ASP A 257 -30.35 26.97 -50.65
N ASP A 258 -29.14 26.39 -50.71
CA ASP A 258 -28.45 25.95 -51.94
C ASP A 258 -27.28 24.96 -51.67
N ALA A 259 -26.82 24.23 -52.70
CA ALA A 259 -25.72 23.25 -52.67
C ALA A 259 -24.91 23.32 -54.01
N PRO A 260 -23.92 22.45 -54.33
CA PRO A 260 -23.16 21.45 -53.56
C PRO A 260 -21.63 21.80 -53.60
N ALA A 261 -20.58 20.95 -53.55
CA ALA A 261 -20.36 19.50 -53.39
C ALA A 261 -18.95 19.28 -52.77
N GLY A 262 -18.66 18.10 -52.19
CA GLY A 262 -17.31 17.82 -51.66
C GLY A 262 -17.05 16.46 -51.01
N ARG A 263 -17.43 15.34 -51.65
CA ARG A 263 -17.23 13.98 -51.09
C ARG A 263 -15.74 13.64 -50.84
N LYS A 264 -15.40 13.25 -49.61
CA LYS A 264 -14.35 12.24 -49.35
C LYS A 264 -14.82 11.20 -48.32
N ARG A 265 -14.89 9.94 -48.74
CA ARG A 265 -15.06 8.77 -47.84
C ARG A 265 -13.75 8.53 -47.08
N LYS A 266 -13.84 8.12 -45.80
CA LYS A 266 -12.78 7.33 -45.16
C LYS A 266 -13.38 6.13 -44.43
N HIS A 267 -12.63 5.04 -44.40
CA HIS A 267 -13.09 3.69 -44.14
C HIS A 267 -13.48 3.45 -42.66
N ARG A 268 -14.54 2.66 -42.42
CA ARG A 268 -14.67 1.91 -41.17
C ARG A 268 -13.82 0.64 -41.29
N SER A 269 -13.06 0.32 -40.24
CA SER A 269 -12.50 -1.01 -39.99
C SER A 269 -12.88 -1.38 -38.57
N ALA A 270 -13.57 -2.51 -38.40
CA ALA A 270 -14.09 -2.93 -37.10
C ALA A 270 -12.98 -3.55 -36.25
N SER A 271 -12.79 -3.03 -35.03
CA SER A 271 -12.15 -3.78 -33.94
C SER A 271 -13.24 -4.53 -33.17
N ALA A 272 -13.04 -5.82 -32.95
CA ALA A 272 -14.01 -6.67 -32.28
C ALA A 272 -13.78 -6.71 -30.76
N GLY A 273 -14.84 -6.46 -30.00
CA GLY A 273 -15.13 -7.19 -28.77
C GLY A 273 -14.20 -7.00 -27.56
N SER A 274 -14.29 -5.85 -26.90
CA SER A 274 -14.45 -5.87 -25.44
C SER A 274 -15.87 -5.42 -25.10
N GLN A 275 -16.67 -6.30 -24.50
CA GLN A 275 -17.88 -5.87 -23.80
C GLN A 275 -17.45 -5.28 -22.46
N GLY A 276 -17.07 -3.99 -22.48
CA GLY A 276 -16.67 -3.28 -21.27
C GLY A 276 -17.86 -3.08 -20.34
N VAL A 277 -17.66 -3.37 -19.04
CA VAL A 277 -18.57 -2.97 -17.97
C VAL A 277 -18.58 -1.44 -17.94
N ARG A 278 -19.65 -0.84 -18.47
CA ARG A 278 -19.75 0.61 -18.63
C ARG A 278 -20.42 1.20 -17.40
N ALA A 279 -19.64 1.87 -16.57
CA ALA A 279 -20.16 2.69 -15.48
C ALA A 279 -21.22 3.68 -15.99
N PRO A 280 -22.26 4.01 -15.19
CA PRO A 280 -23.22 5.04 -15.55
C PRO A 280 -22.48 6.37 -15.80
N LYS A 281 -22.95 7.16 -16.77
CA LYS A 281 -22.36 8.49 -17.03
C LYS A 281 -22.50 9.35 -15.78
N ARG A 282 -21.39 9.62 -15.08
CA ARG A 282 -21.32 10.64 -14.01
C ARG A 282 -21.85 11.97 -14.54
N ARG A 283 -23.09 12.30 -14.22
CA ARG A 283 -23.74 13.56 -14.60
C ARG A 283 -23.18 14.67 -13.71
N ARG A 284 -22.25 15.48 -14.23
CA ARG A 284 -22.06 16.82 -13.65
C ARG A 284 -23.34 17.62 -13.86
N SER A 285 -24.03 17.95 -12.79
CA SER A 285 -25.20 18.85 -12.79
C SER A 285 -24.76 20.28 -13.08
N VAL A 286 -24.60 20.60 -14.37
CA VAL A 286 -24.54 22.01 -14.82
C VAL A 286 -25.96 22.54 -14.89
N ALA A 287 -26.54 22.78 -13.70
CA ALA A 287 -27.83 23.42 -13.53
C ALA A 287 -27.67 24.55 -12.51
N GLN A 288 -27.83 25.81 -12.95
CA GLN A 288 -27.96 26.94 -12.05
C GLN A 288 -29.36 26.92 -11.41
N GLY A 289 -29.49 26.14 -10.34
CA GLY A 289 -30.69 26.01 -9.52
C GLY A 289 -30.30 25.33 -8.20
N GLN A 290 -30.83 25.82 -7.08
CA GLN A 290 -30.38 25.37 -5.75
C GLN A 290 -30.79 23.92 -5.45
N ALA A 291 -29.89 22.99 -5.72
CA ALA A 291 -29.88 21.64 -5.17
C ALA A 291 -28.50 21.38 -4.57
N SER A 292 -28.45 20.98 -3.29
CA SER A 292 -27.20 20.71 -2.59
C SER A 292 -26.52 19.44 -3.13
N SER A 293 -25.22 19.50 -3.44
CA SER A 293 -24.43 18.29 -3.65
C SER A 293 -24.43 17.42 -2.39
N SER A 294 -24.57 16.11 -2.54
CA SER A 294 -24.67 15.16 -1.42
C SER A 294 -23.33 15.02 -0.70
N ALA A 295 -22.29 14.62 -1.43
CA ALA A 295 -20.92 14.62 -0.94
C ALA A 295 -20.41 16.06 -0.75
N GLN A 296 -19.84 16.36 0.42
CA GLN A 296 -19.25 17.66 0.76
C GLN A 296 -17.77 17.52 1.13
N PRO A 297 -16.89 18.47 0.72
CA PRO A 297 -15.49 18.46 1.11
C PRO A 297 -15.32 18.79 2.60
N VAL A 298 -14.33 18.16 3.25
CA VAL A 298 -14.02 18.41 4.66
C VAL A 298 -13.65 19.88 4.90
N THR A 299 -14.44 20.56 5.72
CA THR A 299 -14.20 21.96 6.15
C THR A 299 -13.98 22.08 7.65
N THR A 300 -14.12 20.99 8.42
CA THR A 300 -14.07 20.99 9.89
C THR A 300 -12.91 20.16 10.44
N LEU A 301 -12.49 20.50 11.67
CA LEU A 301 -11.35 19.88 12.35
C LEU A 301 -11.66 18.41 12.69
N VAL A 302 -10.89 17.47 12.13
CA VAL A 302 -11.05 16.03 12.37
C VAL A 302 -10.96 15.73 13.88
N SER A 303 -12.01 15.11 14.43
CA SER A 303 -12.09 14.75 15.85
C SER A 303 -11.19 13.55 16.18
N LYS A 304 -10.70 13.47 17.43
CA LYS A 304 -9.80 12.38 17.87
C LYS A 304 -10.32 10.97 17.58
N LYS A 305 -11.64 10.75 17.66
CA LYS A 305 -12.27 9.45 17.39
C LYS A 305 -12.41 9.16 15.87
N ARG A 306 -12.65 10.16 15.01
CA ARG A 306 -12.50 10.00 13.55
C ARG A 306 -11.08 9.56 13.17
N VAL A 307 -10.06 10.15 13.80
CA VAL A 307 -8.66 9.74 13.61
C VAL A 307 -8.44 8.29 14.05
N GLN A 308 -9.12 7.82 15.09
CA GLN A 308 -9.02 6.44 15.55
C GLN A 308 -9.66 5.44 14.56
N THR A 309 -10.86 5.73 14.04
CA THR A 309 -11.48 4.94 12.96
C THR A 309 -10.57 4.86 11.72
N LEU A 310 -9.97 5.98 11.31
CA LEU A 310 -9.03 6.03 10.18
C LEU A 310 -7.79 5.15 10.39
N LYS A 311 -7.30 5.01 11.62
CA LYS A 311 -6.20 4.07 11.92
C LYS A 311 -6.63 2.63 11.71
N TYR A 312 -7.78 2.19 12.22
CA TYR A 312 -8.23 0.81 12.00
C TYR A 312 -8.50 0.49 10.54
N LEU A 313 -9.04 1.45 9.77
CA LEU A 313 -9.18 1.31 8.32
C LEU A 313 -7.81 1.19 7.65
N ASN A 314 -6.79 1.94 8.10
CA ASN A 314 -5.41 1.79 7.64
C ASN A 314 -4.85 0.40 7.97
N GLU A 315 -5.01 -0.07 9.20
CA GLU A 315 -4.55 -1.40 9.61
C GLU A 315 -5.23 -2.50 8.79
N LEU A 316 -6.56 -2.50 8.74
CA LEU A 316 -7.34 -3.44 7.95
C LEU A 316 -6.93 -3.40 6.47
N GLY A 317 -6.78 -2.21 5.89
CA GLY A 317 -6.37 -2.01 4.51
C GLY A 317 -4.90 -2.31 4.21
N SER A 318 -4.06 -2.53 5.24
CA SER A 318 -2.63 -2.84 5.09
C SER A 318 -2.30 -4.30 5.41
N HIS A 319 -3.28 -5.11 5.84
CA HIS A 319 -3.12 -6.54 6.13
C HIS A 319 -3.87 -7.42 5.12
N GLY A 320 -3.34 -8.63 4.89
CA GLY A 320 -3.86 -9.55 3.88
C GLY A 320 -3.70 -9.03 2.45
N ILE A 321 -4.59 -9.47 1.55
CA ILE A 321 -4.57 -9.11 0.12
C ILE A 321 -5.88 -8.35 -0.19
N ARG A 322 -5.86 -7.02 -0.03
CA ARG A 322 -7.06 -6.17 -0.07
C ARG A 322 -7.00 -5.01 -1.05
N SER A 323 -8.12 -4.76 -1.70
CA SER A 323 -8.35 -3.57 -2.54
C SER A 323 -8.78 -2.35 -1.71
N TYR A 324 -9.61 -2.57 -0.68
CA TYR A 324 -10.19 -1.54 0.18
C TYR A 324 -10.48 -2.08 1.59
N ALA A 325 -10.84 -1.19 2.51
CA ALA A 325 -11.26 -1.48 3.86
C ALA A 325 -12.61 -0.80 4.18
N THR A 326 -13.36 -1.36 5.11
CA THR A 326 -14.66 -0.83 5.55
C THR A 326 -14.78 -0.86 7.07
N GLY A 327 -15.56 0.06 7.63
CA GLY A 327 -15.75 0.15 9.07
C GLY A 327 -16.96 0.97 9.49
N VAL A 328 -17.22 0.98 10.79
CA VAL A 328 -18.31 1.75 11.41
C VAL A 328 -17.78 2.61 12.56
N LEU A 329 -18.36 3.79 12.73
CA LEU A 329 -18.13 4.66 13.88
C LEU A 329 -19.47 4.94 14.57
N ILE A 330 -19.60 4.52 15.82
CA ILE A 330 -20.81 4.68 16.62
C ILE A 330 -20.56 5.72 17.71
N ARG A 331 -21.31 6.81 17.69
CA ARG A 331 -21.20 7.93 18.64
C ARG A 331 -22.52 8.12 19.37
N ASN A 332 -22.60 7.63 20.60
CA ASN A 332 -23.86 7.45 21.33
C ASN A 332 -24.82 6.60 20.49
N ARG A 333 -25.88 7.18 19.93
CA ARG A 333 -26.84 6.50 19.06
C ARG A 333 -26.61 6.74 17.57
N GLN A 334 -25.65 7.59 17.21
CA GLN A 334 -25.38 7.98 15.82
C GLN A 334 -24.35 7.04 15.19
N MET A 335 -24.70 6.37 14.09
CA MET A 335 -23.79 5.50 13.33
C MET A 335 -23.36 6.18 12.03
N ASN A 336 -22.06 6.16 11.72
CA ASN A 336 -21.49 6.51 10.42
C ASN A 336 -20.82 5.27 9.81
N LEU A 337 -21.00 5.07 8.50
CA LEU A 337 -20.35 4.03 7.72
C LEU A 337 -19.12 4.60 7.01
N TRP A 338 -18.05 3.81 6.94
CA TRP A 338 -16.77 4.23 6.41
C TRP A 338 -16.27 3.26 5.34
N TYR A 339 -15.88 3.80 4.19
CA TYR A 339 -15.22 3.09 3.11
C TYR A 339 -13.89 3.77 2.80
N MET A 340 -12.83 2.99 2.59
CA MET A 340 -11.51 3.53 2.32
C MET A 340 -10.75 2.66 1.32
N ASP A 341 -10.21 3.29 0.30
CA ASP A 341 -9.45 2.66 -0.76
C ASP A 341 -8.17 3.46 -1.11
N ARG A 342 -7.49 3.05 -2.18
CA ARG A 342 -6.19 3.62 -2.57
C ARG A 342 -6.28 5.03 -3.19
N MET A 343 -7.49 5.60 -3.27
CA MET A 343 -7.75 6.95 -3.77
C MET A 343 -8.20 7.91 -2.64
N GLY A 344 -8.85 7.39 -1.59
CA GLY A 344 -9.27 8.19 -0.44
C GLY A 344 -10.27 7.50 0.49
N VAL A 345 -11.00 8.31 1.27
CA VAL A 345 -12.01 7.88 2.25
C VAL A 345 -13.38 8.43 1.85
N VAL A 346 -14.44 7.66 2.08
CA VAL A 346 -15.85 8.09 1.96
C VAL A 346 -16.57 7.77 3.27
N GLU A 347 -17.20 8.77 3.89
CA GLU A 347 -18.01 8.66 5.11
C GLU A 347 -19.49 8.90 4.78
N SER A 348 -20.38 8.02 5.25
CA SER A 348 -21.83 8.18 5.07
C SER A 348 -22.39 9.33 5.91
N CYS A 349 -23.61 9.78 5.58
CA CYS A 349 -24.46 10.47 6.54
C CYS A 349 -24.55 9.67 7.86
N SER A 350 -24.66 10.37 8.99
CA SER A 350 -24.99 9.72 10.26
C SER A 350 -26.48 9.47 10.36
N PHE A 351 -26.87 8.32 10.89
CA PHE A 351 -28.25 8.01 11.27
C PHE A 351 -28.33 7.61 12.74
N ASP A 352 -29.49 7.82 13.37
CA ASP A 352 -29.75 7.33 14.72
C ASP A 352 -30.20 5.86 14.67
N PHE A 353 -29.37 4.91 15.11
CA PHE A 353 -29.68 3.49 14.93
C PHE A 353 -30.89 2.99 15.77
N MET A 354 -31.44 3.83 16.66
CA MET A 354 -32.64 3.52 17.45
C MET A 354 -33.91 4.26 16.97
N ASP A 355 -33.81 5.47 16.40
CA ASP A 355 -34.96 6.16 15.76
C ASP A 355 -35.13 5.77 14.28
N GLU A 356 -34.03 5.38 13.64
CA GLU A 356 -33.93 4.97 12.23
C GLU A 356 -33.41 3.52 12.09
N PRO A 357 -34.01 2.53 12.80
CA PRO A 357 -33.47 1.16 12.89
C PRO A 357 -33.49 0.38 11.57
N HIS A 358 -34.25 0.86 10.59
CA HIS A 358 -34.30 0.32 9.24
C HIS A 358 -32.93 0.47 8.53
N PHE A 359 -32.16 1.52 8.81
CA PHE A 359 -30.77 1.62 8.33
C PHE A 359 -29.82 0.68 9.09
N LEU A 360 -30.05 0.42 10.37
CA LEU A 360 -29.24 -0.57 11.11
C LEU A 360 -29.47 -1.97 10.54
N LEU A 361 -30.73 -2.38 10.35
CA LEU A 361 -31.09 -3.65 9.74
C LEU A 361 -30.47 -3.81 8.34
N LEU A 362 -30.55 -2.78 7.49
CA LEU A 362 -29.91 -2.78 6.17
C LEU A 362 -28.39 -3.04 6.25
N VAL A 363 -27.70 -2.42 7.21
CA VAL A 363 -26.25 -2.58 7.40
C VAL A 363 -25.91 -3.98 7.94
N VAL A 364 -26.66 -4.48 8.91
CA VAL A 364 -26.47 -5.83 9.48
C VAL A 364 -26.67 -6.89 8.41
N ALA A 365 -27.80 -6.86 7.69
CA ALA A 365 -28.09 -7.79 6.61
C ALA A 365 -27.02 -7.77 5.50
N ALA A 366 -26.58 -6.58 5.09
CA ALA A 366 -25.55 -6.42 4.09
C ALA A 366 -24.20 -7.01 4.52
N ILE A 367 -23.72 -6.75 5.74
CA ILE A 367 -22.44 -7.30 6.21
C ILE A 367 -22.52 -8.83 6.37
N THR A 368 -23.62 -9.35 6.93
CA THR A 368 -23.81 -10.79 7.18
C THR A 368 -23.85 -11.62 5.89
N THR A 369 -24.36 -11.06 4.79
CA THR A 369 -24.49 -11.74 3.48
C THR A 369 -23.37 -11.40 2.49
N ALA A 370 -22.51 -10.42 2.77
CA ALA A 370 -21.54 -9.92 1.80
C ALA A 370 -20.49 -10.99 1.42
N PRO A 371 -20.29 -11.27 0.11
CA PRO A 371 -19.19 -12.13 -0.33
C PRO A 371 -17.84 -11.43 -0.08
N LEU A 372 -16.75 -12.20 0.01
CA LEU A 372 -15.41 -11.71 0.34
C LEU A 372 -14.95 -10.50 -0.50
N SER A 373 -15.28 -10.48 -1.80
CA SER A 373 -14.96 -9.36 -2.70
C SER A 373 -15.68 -8.06 -2.36
N LYS A 374 -16.82 -8.11 -1.65
CA LYS A 374 -17.60 -6.96 -1.19
C LYS A 374 -17.23 -6.48 0.23
N VAL A 375 -16.35 -7.20 0.93
CA VAL A 375 -15.72 -6.79 2.20
C VAL A 375 -14.21 -6.55 2.06
N GLY A 376 -13.77 -6.17 0.85
CA GLY A 376 -12.45 -5.59 0.60
C GLY A 376 -11.36 -6.54 0.13
N PHE A 377 -11.57 -7.86 0.13
CA PHE A 377 -10.60 -8.82 -0.42
C PHE A 377 -10.39 -8.62 -1.92
N PHE A 378 -9.18 -8.92 -2.40
CA PHE A 378 -8.79 -8.65 -3.78
C PHE A 378 -9.66 -9.43 -4.79
N PRO A 379 -10.36 -8.77 -5.74
CA PRO A 379 -11.36 -9.39 -6.62
C PRO A 379 -10.91 -10.56 -7.51
N MET A 380 -9.59 -10.72 -7.73
CA MET A 380 -9.01 -11.84 -8.48
C MET A 380 -8.74 -13.09 -7.62
N LEU A 381 -8.99 -13.03 -6.31
CA LEU A 381 -8.89 -14.20 -5.44
C LEU A 381 -10.15 -15.06 -5.54
N ARG A 382 -9.94 -16.36 -5.53
CA ARG A 382 -10.93 -17.39 -5.22
C ARG A 382 -10.44 -18.18 -4.03
N PHE A 383 -11.39 -18.76 -3.31
CA PHE A 383 -11.11 -19.75 -2.29
C PHE A 383 -11.79 -21.07 -2.71
N PRO A 384 -11.37 -22.23 -2.17
CA PRO A 384 -12.01 -23.51 -2.45
C PRO A 384 -13.53 -23.41 -2.32
N HIS A 385 -14.27 -24.11 -3.20
CA HIS A 385 -15.70 -23.91 -3.36
C HIS A 385 -16.47 -24.12 -2.05
N THR A 386 -16.92 -22.98 -1.51
CA THR A 386 -17.78 -22.81 -0.33
C THR A 386 -17.27 -23.41 0.96
N MET A 387 -17.40 -22.60 2.01
CA MET A 387 -17.61 -23.06 3.38
C MET A 387 -18.81 -24.01 3.36
N SER A 388 -18.54 -25.31 3.28
CA SER A 388 -19.54 -26.39 3.23
C SER A 388 -18.84 -27.68 3.65
N ASP A 389 -19.22 -28.22 4.81
CA ASP A 389 -18.47 -29.29 5.49
C ASP A 389 -18.42 -30.58 4.67
N SER A 390 -17.21 -31.06 4.34
CA SER A 390 -17.03 -32.42 3.82
C SER A 390 -15.61 -33.01 4.00
N GLU A 391 -15.00 -32.84 5.18
CA GLU A 391 -13.87 -33.71 5.60
C GLU A 391 -14.11 -34.36 6.98
N ASP A 392 -14.51 -35.63 6.93
CA ASP A 392 -14.50 -36.70 7.95
C ASP A 392 -14.54 -36.37 9.46
N ARG A 393 -15.74 -36.44 10.04
CA ARG A 393 -15.94 -36.64 11.49
C ARG A 393 -15.58 -38.07 11.93
N SER A 394 -14.31 -38.38 12.20
CA SER A 394 -13.96 -39.65 12.88
C SER A 394 -12.66 -39.70 13.71
N SER A 395 -12.52 -38.87 14.75
CA SER A 395 -11.76 -39.26 15.96
C SER A 395 -12.14 -38.42 17.17
N GLY A 396 -12.78 -39.02 18.17
CA GLY A 396 -13.08 -38.35 19.43
C GLY A 396 -11.90 -38.36 20.40
N GLY A 397 -11.63 -37.23 21.03
CA GLY A 397 -10.73 -37.06 22.16
C GLY A 397 -11.23 -35.92 23.04
N SER A 398 -11.43 -36.17 24.33
CA SER A 398 -11.93 -35.18 25.28
C SER A 398 -10.79 -34.69 26.19
N SER A 399 -10.40 -33.42 26.05
CA SER A 399 -9.56 -32.71 27.02
C SER A 399 -9.84 -31.20 26.97
N ASP A 400 -10.18 -30.61 28.11
CA ASP A 400 -10.78 -29.27 28.24
C ASP A 400 -9.79 -28.07 28.10
N ASP A 401 -8.71 -28.23 27.32
CA ASP A 401 -7.65 -27.21 27.15
C ASP A 401 -7.26 -26.96 25.67
N GLU A 402 -8.11 -27.33 24.70
CA GLU A 402 -7.85 -27.06 23.27
C GLU A 402 -8.31 -25.65 22.84
N GLU A 403 -7.40 -24.87 22.22
CA GLU A 403 -7.87 -23.81 21.31
C GLU A 403 -8.64 -24.47 20.16
N PRO A 404 -9.77 -23.89 19.71
CA PRO A 404 -10.71 -24.61 18.86
C PRO A 404 -10.09 -24.91 17.49
N PHE A 405 -9.90 -26.22 17.24
CA PHE A 405 -9.45 -26.84 15.98
C PHE A 405 -10.04 -26.20 14.71
N GLU A 406 -11.30 -25.77 14.79
CA GLU A 406 -12.02 -25.04 13.72
C GLU A 406 -11.36 -23.72 13.27
N SER A 407 -10.77 -22.95 14.19
CA SER A 407 -10.15 -21.66 13.84
C SER A 407 -8.88 -21.85 13.02
N GLN A 408 -8.18 -22.97 13.22
CA GLN A 408 -6.98 -23.32 12.47
C GLN A 408 -7.32 -23.84 11.07
N GLN A 409 -8.28 -24.76 10.95
CA GLN A 409 -8.82 -25.18 9.65
C GLN A 409 -9.26 -24.01 8.77
N PHE A 410 -9.84 -22.97 9.37
CA PHE A 410 -10.30 -21.81 8.62
C PHE A 410 -9.15 -20.91 8.11
N SER A 411 -8.12 -20.69 8.93
CA SER A 411 -6.89 -20.04 8.48
C SER A 411 -6.26 -20.78 7.29
N ASP A 412 -6.26 -22.11 7.33
CA ASP A 412 -5.71 -22.96 6.27
C ASP A 412 -6.55 -22.89 4.97
N HIS A 413 -7.87 -22.71 5.04
CA HIS A 413 -8.71 -22.44 3.86
C HIS A 413 -8.36 -21.12 3.16
N PHE A 414 -8.07 -20.06 3.93
CA PHE A 414 -7.57 -18.80 3.37
C PHE A 414 -6.16 -18.94 2.78
N GLN A 415 -5.30 -19.79 3.36
CA GLN A 415 -3.98 -20.12 2.80
C GLN A 415 -4.07 -20.91 1.49
N ASN A 416 -5.10 -21.76 1.34
CA ASN A 416 -5.38 -22.55 0.13
C ASN A 416 -6.16 -21.78 -0.96
N GLY A 417 -6.21 -20.46 -0.88
CA GLY A 417 -6.77 -19.61 -1.93
C GLY A 417 -6.03 -19.73 -3.27
N THR A 418 -6.66 -19.28 -4.35
CA THR A 418 -6.07 -19.21 -5.69
C THR A 418 -6.27 -17.82 -6.30
N LEU A 419 -5.25 -17.34 -7.00
CA LEU A 419 -5.31 -16.13 -7.82
C LEU A 419 -5.68 -16.50 -9.26
N GLU A 420 -6.82 -16.03 -9.72
CA GLU A 420 -7.29 -16.19 -11.10
C GLU A 420 -7.13 -14.88 -11.88
N LEU A 421 -6.20 -14.86 -12.85
CA LEU A 421 -6.00 -13.66 -13.65
C LEU A 421 -6.97 -13.60 -14.84
N PRO A 422 -7.49 -12.40 -15.18
CA PRO A 422 -8.04 -12.14 -16.50
C PRO A 422 -6.94 -12.24 -17.58
N PRO A 423 -7.30 -12.20 -18.88
CA PRO A 423 -6.33 -12.32 -19.97
C PRO A 423 -5.13 -11.36 -19.81
N ALA A 424 -3.94 -11.92 -19.58
CA ALA A 424 -2.72 -11.19 -19.25
C ALA A 424 -1.66 -11.38 -20.34
N SER A 425 -0.76 -10.41 -20.47
CA SER A 425 0.26 -10.40 -21.52
C SER A 425 1.58 -11.01 -21.02
N ASP A 426 2.14 -12.00 -21.74
CA ASP A 426 3.53 -12.44 -21.52
C ASP A 426 4.54 -11.35 -21.92
N THR A 427 5.85 -11.53 -21.69
CA THR A 427 6.89 -10.53 -22.01
C THR A 427 6.88 -10.07 -23.49
N ASN A 428 6.43 -10.91 -24.42
CA ASN A 428 6.38 -10.65 -25.86
C ASN A 428 5.05 -10.02 -26.32
N LEU A 429 4.17 -9.65 -25.38
CA LEU A 429 2.83 -9.10 -25.60
C LEU A 429 1.81 -10.12 -26.14
N ASN A 430 2.10 -11.42 -26.11
CA ASN A 430 1.06 -12.42 -26.39
C ASN A 430 0.10 -12.49 -25.21
N LYS A 431 -1.20 -12.51 -25.47
CA LYS A 431 -2.24 -12.60 -24.44
C LYS A 431 -2.59 -14.05 -24.13
N HIS A 432 -2.62 -14.37 -22.85
CA HIS A 432 -2.90 -15.70 -22.32
C HIS A 432 -4.10 -15.66 -21.37
N SER A 433 -5.00 -16.63 -21.52
CA SER A 433 -6.23 -16.78 -20.71
C SER A 433 -6.15 -18.07 -19.87
N GLY A 434 -6.97 -18.16 -18.82
CA GLY A 434 -6.97 -19.34 -17.94
C GLY A 434 -5.71 -19.45 -17.07
N LEU A 435 -5.15 -18.31 -16.67
CA LEU A 435 -3.99 -18.22 -15.78
C LEU A 435 -4.46 -18.32 -14.33
N ILE A 436 -4.16 -19.45 -13.69
CA ILE A 436 -4.55 -19.75 -12.31
C ILE A 436 -3.29 -20.08 -11.53
N PHE A 437 -3.16 -19.52 -10.33
CA PHE A 437 -2.05 -19.71 -9.42
C PHE A 437 -2.56 -20.05 -8.02
N ASP A 438 -1.94 -21.03 -7.36
CA ASP A 438 -2.18 -21.31 -5.94
C ASP A 438 -1.40 -20.30 -5.08
N LEU A 439 -1.97 -19.86 -3.94
CA LEU A 439 -1.24 -19.08 -2.96
C LEU A 439 -0.23 -19.98 -2.21
N ASP A 440 0.99 -19.49 -1.96
CA ASP A 440 2.04 -20.23 -1.24
C ASP A 440 2.41 -19.50 0.07
N ILE A 441 1.38 -19.14 0.83
CA ILE A 441 1.49 -18.24 1.98
C ILE A 441 1.70 -18.95 3.33
N GLY A 442 1.52 -20.29 3.37
CA GLY A 442 1.81 -21.11 4.56
C GLY A 442 3.31 -21.34 4.84
N ARG A 443 4.20 -20.93 3.92
CA ARG A 443 5.67 -20.99 4.10
C ARG A 443 6.38 -19.68 3.75
N ARG A 444 5.88 -18.92 2.77
CA ARG A 444 6.45 -17.64 2.37
C ARG A 444 5.50 -16.52 2.79
N ARG A 445 6.00 -15.48 3.48
CA ARG A 445 5.15 -14.37 3.95
C ARG A 445 4.71 -13.46 2.80
N ILE A 446 3.50 -12.91 2.91
CA ILE A 446 3.04 -11.79 2.08
C ILE A 446 3.81 -10.54 2.52
N VAL A 447 4.23 -9.70 1.56
CA VAL A 447 4.87 -8.41 1.84
C VAL A 447 3.94 -7.28 1.42
N ASN A 448 3.54 -6.44 2.37
CA ASN A 448 2.68 -5.27 2.12
C ASN A 448 3.47 -3.98 2.32
N THR A 449 3.26 -2.95 1.49
CA THR A 449 3.73 -1.60 1.81
C THR A 449 2.63 -0.84 2.53
N HIS A 450 2.87 -0.49 3.80
CA HIS A 450 1.96 0.34 4.59
C HIS A 450 1.74 1.69 3.92
N GLY A 451 0.47 2.05 3.72
CA GLY A 451 0.08 3.19 2.91
C GLY A 451 -1.43 3.20 2.67
N THR A 452 -2.12 4.04 3.44
CA THR A 452 -3.59 4.16 3.45
C THR A 452 -4.16 4.43 2.05
N VAL A 453 -3.52 5.37 1.34
CA VAL A 453 -3.85 5.84 -0.01
C VAL A 453 -2.55 5.87 -0.80
N GLY A 454 -2.53 5.53 -2.09
CA GLY A 454 -1.29 5.54 -2.89
C GLY A 454 -1.02 4.25 -3.66
N ARG A 455 0.26 3.91 -3.84
CA ARG A 455 0.72 2.73 -4.63
C ARG A 455 0.33 1.41 -3.97
N ALA A 456 0.37 1.33 -2.63
CA ALA A 456 -0.01 0.17 -1.81
C ALA A 456 0.37 -1.17 -2.44
N THR A 457 1.68 -1.38 -2.60
CA THR A 457 2.25 -2.58 -3.22
C THR A 457 2.06 -3.78 -2.29
N ILE A 458 1.50 -4.86 -2.83
CA ILE A 458 1.32 -6.14 -2.15
C ILE A 458 2.07 -7.19 -2.98
N VAL A 459 3.01 -7.90 -2.37
CA VAL A 459 3.76 -8.99 -3.01
C VAL A 459 3.34 -10.32 -2.38
N VAL A 460 2.67 -11.15 -3.17
CA VAL A 460 2.07 -12.41 -2.73
C VAL A 460 2.86 -13.59 -3.29
N PRO A 461 3.41 -14.48 -2.46
CA PRO A 461 3.98 -15.75 -2.89
C PRO A 461 2.94 -16.65 -3.56
N ILE A 462 3.25 -17.19 -4.75
CA ILE A 462 2.34 -18.05 -5.53
C ILE A 462 3.05 -19.22 -6.19
N LEU A 463 2.27 -20.18 -6.71
CA LEU A 463 2.69 -21.33 -7.52
C LEU A 463 1.79 -21.45 -8.76
N ALA A 464 2.34 -21.90 -9.90
CA ALA A 464 1.56 -22.06 -11.13
C ALA A 464 0.64 -23.29 -11.08
N ARG A 465 -0.69 -23.08 -11.17
CA ARG A 465 -1.71 -24.15 -11.08
C ARG A 465 -2.14 -24.66 -12.45
N SER A 466 -2.58 -23.77 -13.34
CA SER A 466 -3.10 -24.16 -14.65
C SER A 466 -1.99 -24.56 -15.63
N GLU A 467 -2.33 -25.35 -16.65
CA GLU A 467 -1.35 -25.83 -17.63
C GLU A 467 -0.69 -24.68 -18.42
N VAL A 468 -1.46 -23.64 -18.73
CA VAL A 468 -0.96 -22.41 -19.37
C VAL A 468 0.05 -21.70 -18.47
N ALA A 469 -0.23 -21.59 -17.17
CA ALA A 469 0.68 -20.99 -16.21
C ALA A 469 1.96 -21.85 -16.03
N LYS A 470 1.82 -23.17 -15.89
CA LYS A 470 2.93 -24.12 -15.76
C LYS A 470 3.86 -24.11 -16.98
N THR A 471 3.29 -24.04 -18.20
CA THR A 471 4.05 -23.99 -19.46
C THR A 471 4.96 -22.76 -19.53
N HIS A 472 4.49 -21.58 -19.09
CA HIS A 472 5.24 -20.33 -19.20
C HIS A 472 6.14 -20.04 -17.98
N CYS A 473 5.73 -20.46 -16.79
CA CYS A 473 6.48 -20.23 -15.55
C CYS A 473 7.48 -21.36 -15.23
N GLY A 474 7.29 -22.56 -15.77
CA GLY A 474 8.13 -23.71 -15.52
C GLY A 474 8.19 -24.10 -14.03
N LYS A 475 9.41 -24.28 -13.51
CA LYS A 475 9.69 -24.63 -12.11
C LYS A 475 10.15 -23.44 -11.25
N ASP A 476 10.04 -22.22 -11.75
CA ASP A 476 10.41 -21.03 -10.97
C ASP A 476 9.50 -20.89 -9.74
N LYS A 477 10.09 -20.52 -8.58
CA LYS A 477 9.30 -19.92 -7.50
C LYS A 477 8.78 -18.57 -8.01
N LEU A 478 7.51 -18.26 -7.74
CA LEU A 478 6.84 -17.06 -8.27
C LEU A 478 6.35 -16.14 -7.15
N VAL A 479 6.16 -14.87 -7.51
CA VAL A 479 5.39 -13.89 -6.73
C VAL A 479 4.44 -13.12 -7.65
N CYS A 480 3.31 -12.68 -7.09
CA CYS A 480 2.39 -11.72 -7.68
C CYS A 480 2.62 -10.35 -7.02
N LYS A 481 3.05 -9.34 -7.78
CA LYS A 481 3.12 -7.93 -7.34
C LYS A 481 1.83 -7.22 -7.77
N ILE A 482 0.99 -6.85 -6.80
CA ILE A 482 -0.21 -6.04 -6.97
C ILE A 482 0.13 -4.61 -6.57
N SER A 483 -0.30 -3.60 -7.34
CA SER A 483 -0.01 -2.19 -7.07
C SER A 483 -1.02 -1.24 -7.73
N TRP A 484 -1.18 -0.03 -7.19
CA TRP A 484 -2.24 0.92 -7.59
C TRP A 484 -1.63 2.20 -8.19
N HIS A 485 -1.56 2.24 -9.50
CA HIS A 485 -0.91 3.30 -10.27
C HIS A 485 -1.90 4.37 -10.68
N PHE A 486 -1.50 5.65 -10.75
CA PHE A 486 -2.39 6.68 -11.28
C PHE A 486 -2.83 6.34 -12.71
N ARG A 487 -4.11 6.57 -13.02
CA ARG A 487 -4.68 6.36 -14.35
C ARG A 487 -4.03 7.33 -15.34
N VAL A 488 -3.33 6.77 -16.33
CA VAL A 488 -2.76 7.53 -17.45
C VAL A 488 -3.90 8.06 -18.31
N LYS A 489 -3.84 9.32 -18.78
CA LYS A 489 -4.91 9.86 -19.61
C LYS A 489 -4.82 9.31 -21.03
N GLU A 490 -5.97 9.25 -21.70
CA GLU A 490 -6.04 8.80 -23.09
C GLU A 490 -5.16 9.68 -23.99
N GLY A 491 -4.16 9.05 -24.64
CA GLY A 491 -3.18 9.72 -25.50
C GLY A 491 -1.87 10.15 -24.83
N GLU A 492 -1.72 9.98 -23.51
CA GLU A 492 -0.42 10.13 -22.83
C GLU A 492 0.36 8.78 -22.90
N ASP A 493 1.57 8.78 -23.46
CA ASP A 493 2.47 7.63 -23.48
C ASP A 493 3.41 7.72 -22.27
N VAL A 494 3.02 7.06 -21.17
CA VAL A 494 3.78 7.08 -19.91
C VAL A 494 4.34 5.69 -19.61
N PRO A 495 5.64 5.57 -19.31
CA PRO A 495 6.26 4.29 -19.01
C PRO A 495 5.58 3.57 -17.86
N THR A 496 5.40 2.26 -18.02
CA THR A 496 4.92 1.36 -16.98
C THR A 496 6.06 0.43 -16.58
N GLU A 497 6.10 -0.08 -15.34
CA GLU A 497 7.14 -1.06 -14.95
C GLU A 497 7.18 -2.24 -15.93
N ASP A 498 6.02 -2.79 -16.30
CA ASP A 498 5.98 -3.89 -17.23
C ASP A 498 6.46 -3.49 -18.63
N GLY A 499 6.16 -2.28 -19.09
CA GLY A 499 6.71 -1.68 -20.32
C GLY A 499 8.24 -1.53 -20.29
N CYS A 500 8.78 -1.00 -19.19
CA CYS A 500 10.22 -0.85 -18.97
C CYS A 500 10.92 -2.22 -18.93
N VAL A 501 10.37 -3.19 -18.18
CA VAL A 501 10.90 -4.56 -18.10
C VAL A 501 10.82 -5.27 -19.45
N ARG A 502 9.75 -5.08 -20.23
CA ARG A 502 9.65 -5.59 -21.61
C ARG A 502 10.74 -5.02 -22.49
N ALA A 503 10.87 -3.70 -22.54
CA ALA A 503 11.87 -3.01 -23.36
C ALA A 503 13.30 -3.46 -22.97
N ALA A 504 13.60 -3.53 -21.67
CA ALA A 504 14.85 -4.06 -21.15
C ALA A 504 15.10 -5.51 -21.60
N ARG A 505 14.15 -6.43 -21.38
CA ARG A 505 14.33 -7.85 -21.73
C ARG A 505 14.42 -8.09 -23.24
N VAL A 506 13.74 -7.30 -24.06
CA VAL A 506 13.85 -7.33 -25.53
C VAL A 506 15.22 -6.81 -25.99
N ALA A 507 15.68 -5.66 -25.48
CA ALA A 507 16.98 -5.10 -25.82
C ALA A 507 18.15 -6.02 -25.39
N LEU A 508 18.00 -6.71 -24.26
CA LEU A 508 19.01 -7.63 -23.70
C LEU A 508 18.81 -9.09 -24.14
N ALA A 509 17.90 -9.41 -25.07
CA ALA A 509 17.50 -10.80 -25.38
C ALA A 509 18.66 -11.76 -25.72
N SER A 510 19.75 -11.25 -26.30
CA SER A 510 20.97 -12.01 -26.62
C SER A 510 22.18 -11.66 -25.73
N HIS A 511 22.01 -10.83 -24.69
CA HIS A 511 23.08 -10.37 -23.82
C HIS A 511 23.24 -11.26 -22.58
N SER A 512 24.49 -11.51 -22.19
CA SER A 512 24.88 -12.22 -20.97
C SER A 512 24.28 -11.66 -19.67
N ASN A 513 23.86 -10.38 -19.68
CA ASN A 513 23.39 -9.63 -18.52
C ASN A 513 21.86 -9.64 -18.38
N LEU A 514 21.12 -10.28 -19.30
CA LEU A 514 19.67 -10.48 -19.19
C LEU A 514 19.25 -11.16 -17.86
N LYS A 515 20.13 -12.02 -17.34
CA LYS A 515 19.95 -12.70 -16.03
C LYS A 515 19.95 -11.75 -14.83
N HIS A 516 20.44 -10.52 -14.99
CA HIS A 516 20.47 -9.46 -13.98
C HIS A 516 19.27 -8.51 -14.06
N VAL A 517 18.33 -8.76 -14.97
CA VAL A 517 17.06 -8.04 -15.08
C VAL A 517 15.92 -8.95 -14.61
N VAL A 518 15.00 -8.39 -13.83
CA VAL A 518 13.80 -9.06 -13.31
C VAL A 518 13.08 -9.88 -14.40
N ASP A 519 12.70 -11.13 -14.06
CA ASP A 519 12.03 -12.06 -14.96
C ASP A 519 10.51 -12.02 -14.76
N MET A 520 9.86 -11.10 -15.49
CA MET A 520 8.41 -10.96 -15.53
C MET A 520 7.78 -11.95 -16.51
N LYS A 521 6.95 -12.85 -15.99
CA LYS A 521 6.20 -13.85 -16.75
C LYS A 521 4.94 -13.27 -17.39
N PHE A 522 4.15 -12.52 -16.63
CA PHE A 522 2.89 -11.91 -17.11
C PHE A 522 2.65 -10.53 -16.50
N SER A 523 1.97 -9.65 -17.23
CA SER A 523 1.40 -8.40 -16.71
C SER A 523 -0.06 -8.23 -17.11
N VAL A 524 -0.87 -7.65 -16.22
CA VAL A 524 -2.22 -7.16 -16.52
C VAL A 524 -2.50 -5.88 -15.73
N SER A 525 -3.19 -4.93 -16.37
CA SER A 525 -3.71 -3.72 -15.74
C SER A 525 -5.23 -3.73 -15.80
N ARG A 526 -5.90 -3.25 -14.76
CA ARG A 526 -7.36 -3.20 -14.62
C ARG A 526 -7.82 -1.87 -14.06
N THR A 527 -8.86 -1.30 -14.65
CA THR A 527 -9.47 -0.06 -14.16
C THR A 527 -10.28 -0.32 -12.88
N MET A 528 -10.60 0.71 -12.08
CA MET A 528 -11.45 0.56 -10.88
C MET A 528 -12.82 -0.10 -11.21
N GLU A 529 -13.35 0.22 -12.38
CA GLU A 529 -14.59 -0.28 -12.96
C GLU A 529 -14.46 -1.77 -13.30
N GLU A 530 -13.36 -2.19 -13.93
CA GLU A 530 -13.05 -3.60 -14.22
C GLU A 530 -12.66 -4.41 -12.98
N MET A 531 -12.23 -3.73 -11.90
CA MET A 531 -11.98 -4.31 -10.58
C MET A 531 -13.23 -4.31 -9.69
N GLU A 532 -14.37 -3.83 -10.19
CA GLU A 532 -15.64 -3.68 -9.45
C GLU A 532 -15.52 -2.95 -8.10
N LEU A 533 -14.62 -1.96 -7.98
CA LEU A 533 -14.45 -1.23 -6.73
C LEU A 533 -15.68 -0.34 -6.41
N PRO A 534 -16.15 -0.26 -5.15
CA PRO A 534 -17.30 0.55 -4.77
C PRO A 534 -17.23 2.02 -5.26
N ARG A 535 -16.06 2.66 -5.17
CA ARG A 535 -15.86 4.05 -5.66
C ARG A 535 -16.20 4.25 -7.13
N ALA A 536 -16.08 3.22 -7.97
CA ALA A 536 -16.40 3.29 -9.39
C ALA A 536 -17.91 3.45 -9.66
N PHE A 537 -18.76 3.02 -8.72
CA PHE A 537 -20.22 3.07 -8.82
C PHE A 537 -20.85 4.17 -7.95
N MET A 538 -20.09 4.73 -7.01
CA MET A 538 -20.51 5.90 -6.23
C MET A 538 -20.62 7.17 -7.10
N HIS A 539 -21.76 7.84 -6.98
CA HIS A 539 -22.06 9.11 -7.64
C HIS A 539 -21.48 10.30 -6.88
N ASP A 540 -21.40 11.48 -7.51
CA ASP A 540 -20.99 12.78 -6.95
C ASP A 540 -19.67 12.88 -6.15
N LEU A 541 -18.88 11.82 -6.08
CA LEU A 541 -17.53 11.84 -5.54
C LEU A 541 -16.58 12.69 -6.40
N ARG A 542 -15.60 13.31 -5.74
CA ARG A 542 -14.53 14.04 -6.43
C ARG A 542 -13.69 13.11 -7.31
N ASP A 543 -13.39 13.59 -8.51
CA ASP A 543 -12.62 12.86 -9.52
C ASP A 543 -11.12 13.15 -9.36
N ILE A 544 -10.57 12.66 -8.25
CA ILE A 544 -9.21 12.95 -7.77
C ILE A 544 -8.41 11.66 -7.62
N ASN A 545 -7.12 11.72 -7.93
CA ASN A 545 -6.16 10.65 -7.69
C ASN A 545 -6.60 9.26 -8.22
N ILE A 546 -7.35 9.19 -9.33
CA ILE A 546 -7.85 7.93 -9.92
C ILE A 546 -6.68 6.97 -10.13
N ARG A 547 -6.85 5.71 -9.72
CA ARG A 547 -5.84 4.65 -9.88
C ARG A 547 -6.39 3.44 -10.60
N ASP A 548 -5.53 2.82 -11.39
CA ASP A 548 -5.73 1.51 -11.98
C ASP A 548 -4.85 0.48 -11.26
N CYS A 549 -5.40 -0.73 -11.08
CA CYS A 549 -4.68 -1.85 -10.51
C CYS A 549 -3.70 -2.42 -11.54
N ARG A 550 -2.46 -2.68 -11.16
CA ARG A 550 -1.49 -3.46 -11.93
C ARG A 550 -1.13 -4.72 -11.17
N VAL A 551 -1.09 -5.83 -11.90
CA VAL A 551 -0.75 -7.16 -11.38
C VAL A 551 0.35 -7.74 -12.26
N LEU A 552 1.52 -7.98 -11.67
CA LEU A 552 2.68 -8.59 -12.33
C LEU A 552 2.97 -9.96 -11.72
N ILE A 553 3.15 -10.97 -12.58
CA ILE A 553 3.65 -12.29 -12.19
C ILE A 553 5.14 -12.32 -12.47
N LEU A 554 5.93 -12.37 -11.40
CA LEU A 554 7.39 -12.31 -11.43
C LEU A 554 7.99 -13.61 -10.91
N LYS A 555 9.21 -13.92 -11.36
CA LYS A 555 10.08 -14.84 -10.62
C LYS A 555 10.35 -14.29 -9.22
N ALA A 556 10.37 -15.18 -8.22
CA ALA A 556 10.68 -14.84 -6.85
C ALA A 556 12.20 -14.72 -6.65
N TYR A 557 12.62 -13.64 -6.00
CA TYR A 557 14.01 -13.38 -5.62
C TYR A 557 14.13 -13.20 -4.10
N LEU A 558 15.33 -13.41 -3.58
CA LEU A 558 15.70 -13.16 -2.19
C LEU A 558 16.13 -11.69 -2.03
N PRO A 559 15.73 -11.00 -0.95
CA PRO A 559 16.17 -9.63 -0.68
C PRO A 559 17.65 -9.61 -0.29
N LEU A 560 18.33 -8.47 -0.53
CA LEU A 560 19.78 -8.31 -0.35
C LEU A 560 20.32 -8.80 1.02
N LYS A 561 19.54 -8.64 2.09
CA LYS A 561 19.91 -9.06 3.46
C LYS A 561 20.10 -10.57 3.66
N MET A 562 19.63 -11.41 2.72
CA MET A 562 19.76 -12.88 2.76
C MET A 562 21.10 -13.42 2.20
N VAL A 563 22.07 -12.54 1.97
CA VAL A 563 23.46 -12.93 1.67
C VAL A 563 24.09 -13.59 2.89
N ASN A 564 24.86 -14.65 2.66
CA ASN A 564 25.50 -15.46 3.69
C ASN A 564 26.98 -15.08 3.92
N SER A 565 27.57 -14.27 3.04
CA SER A 565 28.96 -13.84 3.15
C SER A 565 29.25 -12.53 2.40
N PRO A 566 30.38 -11.85 2.69
CA PRO A 566 30.82 -10.68 1.95
C PRO A 566 31.02 -10.95 0.45
N GLU A 567 31.46 -12.15 0.06
CA GLU A 567 31.62 -12.54 -1.35
C GLU A 567 30.27 -12.64 -2.07
N GLU A 568 29.24 -13.19 -1.42
CA GLU A 568 27.89 -13.18 -1.98
C GLU A 568 27.36 -11.74 -2.11
N LEU A 569 27.58 -10.88 -1.11
CA LEU A 569 27.20 -9.46 -1.19
C LEU A 569 27.90 -8.75 -2.35
N LYS A 570 29.24 -8.88 -2.46
CA LYS A 570 30.02 -8.32 -3.57
C LYS A 570 29.45 -8.77 -4.90
N LYS A 571 29.21 -10.07 -5.07
CA LYS A 571 28.70 -10.62 -6.33
C LYS A 571 27.29 -10.11 -6.66
N VAL A 572 26.36 -10.14 -5.71
CA VAL A 572 24.97 -9.67 -5.93
C VAL A 572 24.94 -8.19 -6.29
N PHE A 573 25.74 -7.38 -5.59
CA PHE A 573 25.81 -5.94 -5.79
C PHE A 573 26.38 -5.57 -7.17
N VAL A 574 27.51 -6.19 -7.56
CA VAL A 574 28.14 -5.97 -8.88
C VAL A 574 27.26 -6.47 -10.03
N ASP A 575 26.66 -7.66 -9.87
CA ASP A 575 25.71 -8.22 -10.83
C ASP A 575 24.53 -7.24 -11.10
N ALA A 576 24.00 -6.61 -10.05
CA ALA A 576 22.92 -5.62 -10.18
C ALA A 576 23.38 -4.33 -10.88
N ILE A 577 24.59 -3.84 -10.59
CA ILE A 577 25.16 -2.66 -11.28
C ILE A 577 25.39 -2.96 -12.77
N ARG A 578 25.92 -4.15 -13.12
CA ARG A 578 26.08 -4.61 -14.52
C ARG A 578 24.73 -4.71 -15.24
N GLY A 579 23.71 -5.26 -14.58
CA GLY A 579 22.34 -5.30 -15.10
C GLY A 579 21.77 -3.91 -15.36
N HIS A 580 21.84 -3.02 -14.37
CA HIS A 580 21.42 -1.63 -14.45
C HIS A 580 22.11 -0.88 -15.61
N ASN A 581 23.43 -0.96 -15.71
CA ASN A 581 24.19 -0.32 -16.80
C ASN A 581 23.75 -0.83 -18.19
N THR A 582 23.59 -2.14 -18.33
CA THR A 582 23.22 -2.75 -19.61
C THR A 582 21.84 -2.28 -20.06
N VAL A 583 20.87 -2.16 -19.13
CA VAL A 583 19.53 -1.61 -19.42
C VAL A 583 19.60 -0.13 -19.79
N TYR A 584 20.38 0.67 -19.07
CA TYR A 584 20.57 2.09 -19.40
C TYR A 584 21.17 2.28 -20.80
N ASN A 585 22.20 1.51 -21.15
CA ASN A 585 22.91 1.64 -22.42
C ASN A 585 22.12 1.06 -23.62
N LEU A 586 21.46 -0.10 -23.47
CA LEU A 586 20.82 -0.80 -24.58
C LEU A 586 19.31 -0.56 -24.72
N ALA A 587 18.61 -0.30 -23.61
CA ALA A 587 17.17 0.01 -23.62
C ALA A 587 16.88 1.51 -23.43
N HIS A 588 17.89 2.31 -23.11
CA HIS A 588 17.76 3.75 -22.81
C HIS A 588 16.78 4.03 -21.67
N ILE A 589 16.84 3.24 -20.60
CA ILE A 589 15.99 3.37 -19.41
C ILE A 589 16.85 3.67 -18.17
N LEU A 590 16.52 4.75 -17.47
CA LEU A 590 17.10 5.13 -16.17
C LEU A 590 16.19 4.68 -15.03
N HIS A 591 16.74 4.15 -13.94
CA HIS A 591 15.97 3.46 -12.89
C HIS A 591 15.35 4.40 -11.85
N ARG A 592 16.11 5.39 -11.38
CA ARG A 592 15.67 6.48 -10.47
C ARG A 592 15.18 6.07 -9.07
N ASP A 593 15.34 4.80 -8.68
CA ASP A 593 14.94 4.27 -7.36
C ASP A 593 15.81 3.06 -6.97
N VAL A 594 17.13 3.20 -7.10
CA VAL A 594 18.09 2.21 -6.59
C VAL A 594 18.02 2.21 -5.06
N SER A 595 17.72 1.04 -4.48
CA SER A 595 17.54 0.87 -3.03
C SER A 595 17.89 -0.55 -2.58
N ALA A 596 18.11 -0.75 -1.28
CA ALA A 596 18.46 -2.06 -0.73
C ALA A 596 17.34 -3.12 -0.88
N SER A 597 16.09 -2.70 -1.08
CA SER A 597 14.97 -3.62 -1.39
C SER A 597 14.88 -3.99 -2.87
N ASN A 598 15.42 -3.14 -3.75
CA ASN A 598 15.30 -3.27 -5.20
C ASN A 598 16.50 -4.02 -5.83
N ILE A 599 17.62 -4.11 -5.09
CA ILE A 599 18.68 -5.09 -5.35
C ILE A 599 18.26 -6.42 -4.71
N MET A 600 18.04 -7.43 -5.55
CA MET A 600 17.65 -8.78 -5.12
C MET A 600 18.56 -9.82 -5.75
N PHE A 601 18.40 -11.10 -5.39
CA PHE A 601 19.17 -12.18 -6.02
C PHE A 601 18.46 -13.54 -5.99
N HIS A 602 19.02 -14.53 -6.66
CA HIS A 602 18.61 -15.93 -6.48
C HIS A 602 19.81 -16.89 -6.55
N ARG A 603 19.60 -18.12 -6.06
CA ARG A 603 20.60 -19.21 -6.13
C ARG A 603 20.11 -20.31 -7.09
N PRO A 604 20.37 -20.23 -8.42
CA PRO A 604 19.74 -21.10 -9.42
C PRO A 604 20.11 -22.59 -9.31
N ASP A 605 21.30 -22.90 -8.77
CA ASP A 605 21.81 -24.25 -8.50
C ASP A 605 21.91 -24.55 -6.98
N GLY A 606 21.40 -23.65 -6.14
CA GLY A 606 21.53 -23.70 -4.68
C GLY A 606 22.91 -23.32 -4.12
N LYS A 607 23.88 -22.91 -4.95
CA LYS A 607 25.26 -22.59 -4.55
C LYS A 607 25.76 -21.25 -5.08
N SER A 608 25.64 -21.00 -6.39
CA SER A 608 26.01 -19.72 -7.00
C SER A 608 24.91 -18.69 -6.74
N VAL A 609 25.29 -17.42 -6.56
CA VAL A 609 24.34 -16.29 -6.50
C VAL A 609 24.32 -15.54 -7.83
N VAL A 610 23.14 -15.05 -8.21
CA VAL A 610 22.95 -14.13 -9.34
C VAL A 610 22.18 -12.92 -8.83
N GLY A 611 22.83 -11.75 -8.81
CA GLY A 611 22.19 -10.47 -8.48
C GLY A 611 21.28 -9.98 -9.60
N VAL A 612 20.19 -9.29 -9.23
CA VAL A 612 19.10 -8.86 -10.11
C VAL A 612 18.58 -7.49 -9.68
N MET A 613 18.35 -6.62 -10.66
CA MET A 613 17.75 -5.31 -10.47
C MET A 613 16.22 -5.37 -10.67
N CYS A 614 15.48 -4.99 -9.63
CA CYS A 614 14.01 -5.08 -9.52
C CYS A 614 13.35 -3.71 -9.25
N ASP A 615 12.02 -3.65 -9.34
CA ASP A 615 11.15 -2.46 -9.16
C ASP A 615 11.43 -1.29 -10.14
N TRP A 616 11.08 -1.49 -11.41
CA TRP A 616 11.23 -0.48 -12.47
C TRP A 616 10.05 0.52 -12.55
N ASP A 617 9.26 0.66 -11.48
CA ASP A 617 8.05 1.53 -11.43
C ASP A 617 8.34 3.03 -11.58
N GLN A 618 9.52 3.50 -11.13
CA GLN A 618 9.92 4.93 -11.20
C GLN A 618 10.79 5.24 -12.43
N ALA A 619 11.06 4.22 -13.25
CA ALA A 619 11.98 4.30 -14.37
C ALA A 619 11.46 5.21 -15.49
N THR A 620 12.37 5.81 -16.24
CA THR A 620 12.05 6.69 -17.37
C THR A 620 12.91 6.34 -18.58
N PRO A 621 12.38 6.43 -19.81
CA PRO A 621 13.23 6.51 -20.98
C PRO A 621 14.09 7.77 -20.87
N VAL A 622 15.32 7.67 -21.35
CA VAL A 622 16.25 8.79 -21.53
C VAL A 622 16.52 9.00 -23.01
N SER A 623 16.67 10.26 -23.41
CA SER A 623 17.30 10.61 -24.69
C SER A 623 18.75 10.14 -24.72
N GLN A 624 19.33 9.99 -25.91
CA GLN A 624 20.75 9.66 -26.07
C GLN A 624 21.65 10.55 -25.21
N THR A 625 22.54 9.90 -24.47
CA THR A 625 23.39 10.47 -23.42
C THR A 625 24.43 11.42 -24.00
N GLY A 626 24.67 12.53 -23.30
CA GLY A 626 25.62 13.56 -23.74
C GLY A 626 25.11 14.43 -24.91
N SER A 627 23.80 14.41 -25.20
CA SER A 627 23.24 15.37 -26.16
C SER A 627 23.44 16.81 -25.66
N PRO A 628 23.63 17.81 -26.56
CA PRO A 628 23.79 19.21 -26.13
C PRO A 628 22.63 19.71 -25.25
N SER A 629 21.41 19.22 -25.49
CA SER A 629 20.22 19.55 -24.71
C SER A 629 20.24 18.99 -23.28
N GLU A 630 20.95 17.89 -23.03
CA GLU A 630 21.09 17.32 -21.69
C GLU A 630 22.06 18.16 -20.86
N ILE A 631 23.23 18.49 -21.43
CA ILE A 631 24.24 19.36 -20.79
C ILE A 631 23.65 20.75 -20.53
N ASP A 632 22.88 21.31 -21.46
CA ASP A 632 22.13 22.56 -21.26
C ASP A 632 21.13 22.49 -20.09
N GLY A 633 20.54 21.31 -19.85
CA GLY A 633 19.65 21.04 -18.74
C GLY A 633 20.39 20.99 -17.39
N ILE A 634 21.47 20.20 -17.30
CA ILE A 634 22.30 20.09 -16.09
C ILE A 634 22.89 21.46 -15.70
N TYR A 635 23.32 22.23 -16.71
CA TYR A 635 23.78 23.61 -16.56
C TYR A 635 22.70 24.53 -15.94
N GLN A 636 21.45 24.48 -16.43
CA GLN A 636 20.33 25.24 -15.86
C GLN A 636 20.03 24.80 -14.42
N ASP A 637 20.11 23.51 -14.13
CA ASP A 637 19.85 22.95 -12.81
C ASP A 637 20.90 23.39 -11.79
N MET A 638 22.17 23.52 -12.20
CA MET A 638 23.21 24.01 -11.30
C MET A 638 22.99 25.47 -10.91
N PHE A 639 22.60 26.36 -11.83
CA PHE A 639 22.25 27.74 -11.49
C PHE A 639 20.96 27.87 -10.69
N THR A 640 19.95 27.05 -10.98
CA THR A 640 18.67 27.09 -10.23
C THR A 640 18.73 26.39 -8.87
N SER A 641 19.80 25.63 -8.58
CA SER A 641 19.97 24.87 -7.33
C SER A 641 19.74 25.67 -6.04
N ARG A 642 20.16 26.94 -5.99
CA ARG A 642 20.01 27.87 -4.84
C ARG A 642 19.07 29.06 -5.11
N ILE A 643 18.25 29.00 -6.15
CA ILE A 643 17.23 30.01 -6.44
C ILE A 643 15.88 29.50 -5.95
N SER A 644 15.20 30.26 -5.08
CA SER A 644 13.83 29.95 -4.65
C SER A 644 12.92 29.85 -5.87
N PRO A 645 11.96 28.91 -5.93
CA PRO A 645 11.01 28.79 -7.06
C PRO A 645 10.29 30.10 -7.41
N LYS A 646 10.11 31.00 -6.42
CA LYS A 646 9.49 32.33 -6.59
C LYS A 646 10.39 33.32 -7.35
N ASP A 647 11.71 33.16 -7.27
CA ASP A 647 12.69 34.10 -7.83
C ASP A 647 13.22 33.67 -9.22
N LEU A 648 12.84 32.48 -9.71
CA LEU A 648 13.30 31.95 -11.01
C LEU A 648 13.11 32.94 -12.17
N GLN A 649 11.93 33.55 -12.27
CA GLN A 649 11.62 34.52 -13.33
C GLN A 649 12.51 35.76 -13.28
N ARG A 650 12.85 36.27 -12.08
CA ARG A 650 13.76 37.42 -11.91
C ARG A 650 15.13 37.13 -12.52
N TYR A 651 15.61 35.90 -12.39
CA TYR A 651 16.89 35.47 -12.96
C TYR A 651 16.76 34.87 -14.38
N GLY A 652 15.65 35.11 -15.07
CA GLY A 652 15.44 34.72 -16.47
C GLY A 652 15.24 33.21 -16.69
N PHE A 653 14.91 32.45 -15.64
CA PHE A 653 14.50 31.05 -15.76
C PHE A 653 12.97 30.94 -15.87
N PRO A 654 12.44 29.88 -16.50
CA PRO A 654 11.02 29.58 -16.45
C PRO A 654 10.55 29.46 -15.00
N ALA A 655 9.34 29.93 -14.68
CA ALA A 655 8.73 29.62 -13.39
C ALA A 655 8.59 28.10 -13.26
N ALA A 656 8.97 27.56 -12.10
CA ALA A 656 8.64 26.18 -11.78
C ALA A 656 7.12 26.05 -11.68
N ALA A 657 6.55 25.04 -12.37
CA ALA A 657 5.20 24.59 -12.05
C ALA A 657 5.20 24.14 -10.58
N GLN A 658 4.35 24.73 -9.75
CA GLN A 658 4.31 24.37 -8.34
C GLN A 658 3.68 22.97 -8.19
N PRO A 659 4.40 21.96 -7.69
CA PRO A 659 3.74 20.75 -7.20
C PRO A 659 2.91 21.12 -5.97
N THR A 660 1.71 20.55 -5.88
CA THR A 660 0.89 20.63 -4.67
C THR A 660 1.55 19.81 -3.56
N SER A 661 2.14 20.52 -2.61
CA SER A 661 2.99 20.04 -1.50
C SER A 661 4.49 19.83 -1.86
N PRO A 662 5.44 20.47 -1.15
CA PRO A 662 6.87 20.38 -1.44
C PRO A 662 7.62 19.27 -0.67
N THR A 663 6.90 18.39 0.02
CA THR A 663 7.43 17.46 1.05
C THR A 663 7.21 15.98 0.76
N THR A 664 6.64 15.60 -0.39
CA THR A 664 6.25 14.21 -0.69
C THR A 664 7.06 13.58 -1.82
N PHE A 665 7.24 12.25 -1.74
CA PHE A 665 7.71 11.42 -2.84
C PHE A 665 6.57 11.17 -3.84
N ASP A 666 6.34 12.18 -4.67
CA ASP A 666 5.37 12.08 -5.76
C ASP A 666 5.93 11.18 -6.87
N SER A 667 5.13 10.20 -7.28
CA SER A 667 5.39 9.46 -8.52
C SER A 667 5.23 10.40 -9.73
N PRO A 668 6.06 10.27 -10.79
CA PRO A 668 5.99 11.14 -11.97
C PRO A 668 4.61 11.21 -12.67
N LEU A 669 3.77 10.21 -12.40
CA LEU A 669 2.42 10.03 -12.91
C LEU A 669 1.36 10.99 -12.30
N ALA A 670 1.70 11.78 -11.29
CA ALA A 670 0.69 12.46 -10.44
C ALA A 670 0.08 13.76 -11.03
N ALA A 671 0.79 14.54 -11.84
CA ALA A 671 0.25 15.78 -12.42
C ALA A 671 0.96 16.21 -13.71
N HIS A 672 0.21 16.68 -14.70
CA HIS A 672 0.76 17.37 -15.87
C HIS A 672 0.07 18.73 -16.05
N SER A 673 0.88 19.78 -16.23
CA SER A 673 0.39 21.15 -16.42
C SER A 673 0.06 21.41 -17.89
N ALA A 674 -0.80 22.40 -18.15
CA ALA A 674 -1.23 22.79 -19.50
C ALA A 674 -0.13 23.47 -20.36
N GLN A 675 1.16 23.31 -20.03
CA GLN A 675 2.28 24.09 -20.59
C GLN A 675 3.39 23.23 -21.24
N GLY A 676 3.15 21.94 -21.50
CA GLY A 676 3.99 21.14 -22.41
C GLY A 676 5.40 20.79 -21.94
N LYS A 677 5.76 21.04 -20.67
CA LYS A 677 6.93 20.45 -20.03
C LYS A 677 6.47 19.47 -18.95
N VAL A 678 6.99 18.25 -19.01
CA VAL A 678 6.78 17.24 -17.96
C VAL A 678 7.39 17.78 -16.65
N PRO A 679 6.61 17.92 -15.57
CA PRO A 679 7.15 18.33 -14.27
C PRO A 679 8.14 17.30 -13.74
N ARG A 680 9.19 17.77 -13.06
CA ARG A 680 10.22 16.93 -12.46
C ARG A 680 9.92 16.67 -11.00
N TYR A 681 10.14 15.45 -10.56
CA TYR A 681 9.82 14.98 -9.22
C TYR A 681 11.04 14.42 -8.50
N ARG A 682 11.11 14.65 -7.18
CA ARG A 682 12.05 13.94 -6.31
C ARG A 682 11.51 12.53 -6.12
N SER A 683 11.89 11.64 -7.02
CA SER A 683 11.58 10.20 -6.99
C SER A 683 12.77 9.44 -6.38
N GLY A 684 12.49 8.27 -5.82
CA GLY A 684 13.47 7.40 -5.18
C GLY A 684 13.15 7.14 -3.70
N THR A 685 13.95 6.29 -3.06
CA THR A 685 13.81 5.94 -1.65
C THR A 685 14.73 6.79 -0.76
N GLY A 686 14.14 7.56 0.18
CA GLY A 686 14.77 8.60 1.03
C GLY A 686 16.28 8.45 1.31
N PRO A 687 16.70 7.40 2.07
CA PRO A 687 18.10 7.17 2.42
C PRO A 687 19.08 6.97 1.26
N PHE A 688 18.62 6.59 0.07
CA PHE A 688 19.51 6.24 -1.05
C PHE A 688 19.66 7.37 -2.08
N ILE A 689 18.72 8.31 -2.14
CA ILE A 689 18.72 9.37 -3.16
C ILE A 689 19.99 10.22 -3.12
N ALA A 690 20.47 10.56 -4.31
CA ALA A 690 21.63 11.42 -4.52
C ALA A 690 21.51 12.81 -3.86
N ILE A 691 22.62 13.33 -3.36
CA ILE A 691 22.69 14.59 -2.60
C ILE A 691 22.13 15.79 -3.39
N ASP A 692 22.30 15.84 -4.71
CA ASP A 692 21.79 16.92 -5.56
C ASP A 692 20.25 16.99 -5.51
N ILE A 693 19.58 15.84 -5.66
CA ILE A 693 18.12 15.71 -5.69
C ILE A 693 17.53 16.06 -4.32
N LEU A 694 18.22 15.66 -3.24
CA LEU A 694 17.85 16.01 -1.86
C LEU A 694 18.04 17.52 -1.57
N SER A 695 19.12 18.13 -2.06
CA SER A 695 19.58 19.45 -1.61
C SER A 695 19.11 20.65 -2.43
N TYR A 696 18.86 20.48 -3.73
CA TYR A 696 18.54 21.62 -4.61
C TYR A 696 17.12 22.13 -4.32
N HIS A 697 16.90 23.45 -4.37
CA HIS A 697 15.55 24.03 -4.23
C HIS A 697 14.62 23.57 -5.36
N ASN A 698 15.14 23.56 -6.60
CA ASN A 698 14.43 23.09 -7.79
C ASN A 698 14.89 21.68 -8.13
N VAL A 699 13.97 20.82 -8.57
CA VAL A 699 14.28 19.42 -8.85
C VAL A 699 15.16 19.31 -10.11
N PRO A 700 16.39 18.76 -10.00
CA PRO A 700 17.26 18.59 -11.17
C PRO A 700 16.75 17.46 -12.08
N ILE A 701 17.31 17.37 -13.29
CA ILE A 701 17.25 16.15 -14.10
C ILE A 701 17.87 15.01 -13.28
N HIS A 702 17.19 13.87 -13.26
CA HIS A 702 17.76 12.64 -12.70
C HIS A 702 18.70 12.03 -13.75
N LEU A 703 19.95 11.78 -13.38
CA LEU A 703 21.03 11.33 -14.27
C LEU A 703 21.53 9.95 -13.85
N TYR A 704 22.21 9.23 -14.74
CA TYR A 704 22.78 7.91 -14.43
C TYR A 704 23.71 7.91 -13.21
N ARG A 705 24.51 8.97 -13.03
CA ARG A 705 25.35 9.10 -11.83
C ARG A 705 24.58 9.26 -10.52
N HIS A 706 23.29 9.64 -10.56
CA HIS A 706 22.46 9.67 -9.34
C HIS A 706 22.04 8.25 -8.93
N ASP A 707 21.79 7.36 -9.89
CA ASP A 707 21.59 5.93 -9.62
C ASP A 707 22.90 5.28 -9.13
N LEU A 708 24.07 5.65 -9.68
CA LEU A 708 25.39 5.24 -9.14
C LEU A 708 25.64 5.76 -7.71
N GLU A 709 25.38 7.04 -7.44
CA GLU A 709 25.47 7.60 -6.08
C GLU A 709 24.54 6.84 -5.12
N SER A 710 23.36 6.41 -5.61
CA SER A 710 22.41 5.63 -4.84
C SER A 710 22.92 4.22 -4.52
N PHE A 711 23.64 3.55 -5.44
CA PHE A 711 24.37 2.32 -5.11
C PHE A 711 25.36 2.54 -3.95
N PHE A 712 26.17 3.59 -3.96
CA PHE A 712 27.07 3.90 -2.84
C PHE A 712 26.31 4.05 -1.50
N TRP A 713 25.18 4.77 -1.50
CA TRP A 713 24.36 4.89 -0.29
C TRP A 713 23.74 3.56 0.16
N VAL A 714 23.39 2.65 -0.76
CA VAL A 714 22.97 1.28 -0.42
C VAL A 714 24.11 0.49 0.23
N LEU A 715 25.34 0.58 -0.29
CA LEU A 715 26.50 -0.10 0.30
C LEU A 715 26.74 0.37 1.75
N ILE A 716 26.76 1.69 1.99
CA ILE A 716 26.93 2.23 3.35
C ILE A 716 25.79 1.76 4.28
N TRP A 717 24.55 1.77 3.80
CA TRP A 717 23.41 1.31 4.59
C TRP A 717 23.53 -0.17 4.97
N VAL A 718 23.86 -1.04 4.02
CA VAL A 718 24.02 -2.48 4.29
C VAL A 718 25.17 -2.71 5.28
N LEU A 719 26.33 -2.09 5.08
CA LEU A 719 27.47 -2.29 6.00
C LEU A 719 27.16 -1.79 7.42
N ALA A 720 26.54 -0.62 7.56
CA ALA A 720 26.24 -0.02 8.86
C ALA A 720 25.14 -0.75 9.67
N SER A 721 24.32 -1.58 9.00
CA SER A 721 23.04 -2.05 9.58
C SER A 721 22.67 -3.51 9.32
N LEU A 722 23.42 -4.26 8.51
CA LEU A 722 23.21 -5.69 8.33
C LEU A 722 23.69 -6.44 9.57
N ASP A 723 22.79 -7.23 10.15
CA ASP A 723 23.12 -8.30 11.08
C ASP A 723 23.22 -9.62 10.29
N PRO A 724 24.43 -10.20 10.12
CA PRO A 724 24.61 -11.44 9.37
C PRO A 724 24.04 -12.69 10.05
N GLU A 725 23.79 -12.66 11.37
CA GLU A 725 23.22 -13.81 12.10
C GLU A 725 21.69 -13.86 11.97
N THR A 726 21.03 -12.70 12.03
CA THR A 726 19.56 -12.60 11.95
C THR A 726 19.03 -12.31 10.55
N HIS A 727 19.89 -11.93 9.60
CA HIS A 727 19.52 -11.40 8.28
C HIS A 727 18.55 -10.20 8.37
N GLU A 728 18.73 -9.34 9.37
CA GLU A 728 18.02 -8.07 9.50
C GLU A 728 18.86 -6.88 9.00
N LEU A 729 18.18 -5.84 8.52
CA LEU A 729 18.77 -4.56 8.13
C LEU A 729 18.16 -3.48 9.02
N GLY A 730 18.98 -2.88 9.88
CA GLY A 730 18.59 -1.78 10.76
C GLY A 730 18.50 -0.42 10.08
N TRP A 731 18.60 0.65 10.89
CA TRP A 731 18.24 2.02 10.49
C TRP A 731 19.35 3.04 10.72
N ILE A 732 19.84 3.70 9.66
CA ILE A 732 20.57 4.97 9.79
C ILE A 732 19.55 6.08 10.04
N ARG A 733 19.12 6.24 11.30
CA ARG A 733 18.01 7.15 11.68
C ARG A 733 18.22 8.60 11.24
N SER A 734 19.45 9.09 11.17
CA SER A 734 19.78 10.45 10.71
C SER A 734 19.53 10.67 9.20
N TRP A 735 19.26 9.60 8.44
CA TRP A 735 18.90 9.66 7.01
C TRP A 735 17.40 9.41 6.78
N LEU A 736 16.59 9.36 7.84
CA LEU A 736 15.14 9.21 7.82
C LEU A 736 14.48 10.51 8.33
N ASP A 737 14.34 11.50 7.45
CA ASP A 737 13.67 12.77 7.76
C ASP A 737 12.63 13.10 6.66
N THR A 738 11.51 13.70 7.06
CA THR A 738 10.46 14.15 6.13
C THR A 738 10.91 15.35 5.29
N GLU A 739 11.90 16.12 5.75
CA GLU A 739 12.54 17.20 5.02
C GLU A 739 13.81 16.72 4.30
N LEU A 740 13.67 16.34 3.03
CA LEU A 740 14.76 15.83 2.17
C LEU A 740 16.07 16.65 2.21
N PRO A 741 16.08 17.99 2.29
CA PRO A 741 17.32 18.76 2.42
C PRO A 741 18.14 18.45 3.70
N LYS A 742 17.49 17.99 4.79
CA LYS A 742 18.19 17.56 6.02
C LYS A 742 18.92 16.24 5.81
N ILE A 743 18.32 15.27 5.12
CA ILE A 743 19.01 14.04 4.68
C ILE A 743 20.23 14.43 3.82
N GLY A 744 20.05 15.35 2.87
CA GLY A 744 21.15 15.85 2.04
C GLY A 744 22.28 16.53 2.83
N ALA A 745 21.95 17.24 3.92
CA ALA A 745 22.93 17.81 4.84
C ALA A 745 23.69 16.74 5.63
N LYS A 746 22.99 15.73 6.19
CA LYS A 746 23.61 14.62 6.93
C LYS A 746 24.49 13.73 6.05
N LYS A 747 24.13 13.53 4.79
CA LYS A 747 25.00 12.87 3.81
C LYS A 747 26.26 13.69 3.48
N LYS A 748 26.16 15.02 3.36
CA LYS A 748 27.33 15.90 3.19
C LYS A 748 28.26 15.86 4.40
N GLU A 749 27.70 15.85 5.61
CA GLU A 749 28.44 15.72 6.87
C GLU A 749 29.24 14.41 6.90
N PHE A 750 28.59 13.27 6.58
CA PHE A 750 29.25 11.96 6.43
C PHE A 750 30.41 11.97 5.41
N LEU A 751 30.29 12.70 4.28
CA LEU A 751 31.37 12.82 3.29
C LEU A 751 32.54 13.67 3.77
N MET A 752 32.28 14.72 4.55
CA MET A 752 33.23 15.78 4.93
C MET A 752 33.96 15.46 6.24
N ASP A 753 33.28 14.85 7.21
CA ASP A 753 33.80 14.54 8.53
C ASP A 753 34.06 13.02 8.64
N THR A 754 35.29 12.65 9.01
CA THR A 754 35.65 11.25 9.21
C THR A 754 35.03 10.68 10.48
N GLY A 755 34.94 11.46 11.56
CA GLY A 755 34.33 11.02 12.81
C GLY A 755 32.85 10.69 12.65
N VAL A 756 32.13 11.46 11.84
CA VAL A 756 30.70 11.17 11.52
C VAL A 756 30.56 9.92 10.63
N SER A 757 31.49 9.66 9.70
CA SER A 757 31.46 8.39 8.97
C SER A 757 31.83 7.19 9.83
N ASP A 758 32.77 7.36 10.76
CA ASP A 758 33.19 6.31 11.68
C ASP A 758 32.07 6.02 12.70
N GLU A 759 31.31 7.02 13.16
CA GLU A 759 30.10 6.85 13.98
C GLU A 759 29.01 6.06 13.25
N VAL A 760 28.70 6.42 12.00
CA VAL A 760 27.69 5.72 11.18
C VAL A 760 28.08 4.26 10.91
N LEU A 761 29.37 3.98 10.74
CA LEU A 761 29.89 2.63 10.49
C LEU A 761 30.30 1.88 11.76
N ALA A 762 30.16 2.45 12.96
CA ALA A 762 30.62 1.87 14.22
C ALA A 762 29.96 0.53 14.58
N SER A 763 28.73 0.29 14.09
CA SER A 763 27.96 -0.94 14.28
C SER A 763 28.11 -1.97 13.15
N SER A 764 29.01 -1.73 12.18
CA SER A 764 29.21 -2.66 11.06
C SER A 764 29.85 -3.97 11.53
N ASP A 765 29.44 -5.11 10.96
CA ASP A 765 30.16 -6.37 11.16
C ASP A 765 31.63 -6.26 10.70
N GLU A 766 32.56 -6.77 11.50
CA GLU A 766 34.00 -6.66 11.26
C GLU A 766 34.43 -7.37 9.96
N THR A 767 33.82 -8.52 9.64
CA THR A 767 34.12 -9.32 8.45
C THR A 767 33.69 -8.57 7.19
N TYR A 768 32.45 -8.08 7.15
CA TYR A 768 31.93 -7.28 6.04
C TYR A 768 32.69 -5.95 5.91
N MET A 769 32.88 -5.22 7.01
CA MET A 769 33.56 -3.92 6.95
C MET A 769 35.03 -4.04 6.54
N SER A 770 35.73 -5.09 6.97
CA SER A 770 37.09 -5.39 6.51
C SER A 770 37.13 -5.68 4.99
N TYR A 771 36.18 -6.47 4.49
CA TYR A 771 36.08 -6.82 3.06
C TYR A 771 35.80 -5.60 2.17
N PHE A 772 34.92 -4.70 2.60
CA PHE A 772 34.46 -3.56 1.80
C PHE A 772 35.17 -2.23 2.09
N LYS A 773 36.18 -2.22 2.97
CA LYS A 773 36.89 -1.01 3.42
C LYS A 773 37.44 -0.15 2.28
N ASP A 774 38.04 -0.78 1.27
CA ASP A 774 38.62 -0.07 0.14
C ASP A 774 37.54 0.50 -0.79
N TRP A 775 36.46 -0.25 -1.06
CA TRP A 775 35.29 0.25 -1.81
C TRP A 775 34.68 1.47 -1.12
N VAL A 776 34.44 1.39 0.19
CA VAL A 776 33.90 2.52 0.98
C VAL A 776 34.80 3.74 0.84
N ARG A 777 36.13 3.58 0.92
CA ARG A 777 37.10 4.69 0.80
C ARG A 777 37.10 5.33 -0.58
N GLU A 778 37.20 4.54 -1.65
CA GLU A 778 37.31 5.10 -3.01
C GLU A 778 35.97 5.67 -3.52
N LEU A 779 34.84 4.97 -3.27
CA LEU A 779 33.52 5.51 -3.58
C LEU A 779 33.21 6.80 -2.79
N LYS A 780 33.56 6.85 -1.48
CA LYS A 780 33.41 8.08 -0.67
C LYS A 780 34.19 9.25 -1.29
N ARG A 781 35.42 9.00 -1.77
CA ARG A 781 36.23 10.02 -2.48
C ARG A 781 35.59 10.47 -3.79
N GLN A 782 35.03 9.55 -4.58
CA GLN A 782 34.38 9.87 -5.85
C GLN A 782 33.11 10.72 -5.64
N VAL A 783 32.23 10.32 -4.73
CA VAL A 783 31.03 11.10 -4.35
C VAL A 783 31.42 12.47 -3.79
N TYR A 784 32.44 12.52 -2.93
CA TYR A 784 33.00 13.76 -2.40
C TYR A 784 33.52 14.67 -3.52
N ALA A 785 34.21 14.14 -4.54
CA ALA A 785 34.72 14.93 -5.66
C ALA A 785 33.60 15.57 -6.51
N VAL A 786 32.50 14.84 -6.75
CA VAL A 786 31.28 15.37 -7.39
C VAL A 786 30.68 16.52 -6.57
N GLN A 787 30.61 16.37 -5.24
CA GLN A 787 30.08 17.41 -4.36
C GLN A 787 31.04 18.60 -4.19
N LYS A 788 32.35 18.37 -4.21
CA LYS A 788 33.38 19.43 -4.20
C LYS A 788 33.28 20.32 -5.45
N LYS A 789 33.01 19.75 -6.63
CA LYS A 789 32.74 20.56 -7.83
C LYS A 789 31.46 21.39 -7.73
N HIS A 790 30.40 20.86 -7.10
CA HIS A 790 29.24 21.70 -6.79
C HIS A 790 29.58 22.82 -5.80
N GLN A 791 30.42 22.55 -4.79
CA GLN A 791 30.87 23.59 -3.85
C GLN A 791 31.70 24.69 -4.53
N GLU A 792 32.64 24.31 -5.40
CA GLU A 792 33.45 25.22 -6.25
C GLU A 792 32.54 26.16 -7.06
N PHE A 793 31.49 25.62 -7.71
CA PHE A 793 30.46 26.43 -8.35
C PHE A 793 29.81 27.46 -7.41
N GLN A 794 29.38 27.02 -6.22
CA GLN A 794 28.68 27.88 -5.26
C GLN A 794 29.57 28.99 -4.70
N THR A 795 30.86 28.73 -4.47
CA THR A 795 31.79 29.69 -3.84
C THR A 795 32.46 30.62 -4.84
N GLU A 796 32.76 30.17 -6.05
CA GLU A 796 33.59 30.93 -7.02
C GLU A 796 32.78 31.54 -8.17
N TYR A 797 31.57 31.04 -8.44
CA TYR A 797 30.80 31.44 -9.63
C TYR A 797 29.38 31.94 -9.32
N PHE A 798 28.66 31.32 -8.38
CA PHE A 798 27.23 31.56 -8.22
C PHE A 798 26.87 32.98 -7.74
N GLU A 799 27.46 33.45 -6.63
CA GLU A 799 27.13 34.79 -6.10
C GLU A 799 27.65 35.93 -6.99
N ASP A 800 28.82 35.73 -7.62
CA ASP A 800 29.37 36.65 -8.63
C ASP A 800 28.45 36.75 -9.86
N TRP A 801 28.01 35.61 -10.41
CA TRP A 801 27.05 35.57 -11.52
C TRP A 801 25.73 36.26 -11.12
N ARG A 802 25.21 35.97 -9.92
CA ARG A 802 23.98 36.61 -9.39
C ARG A 802 24.13 38.12 -9.34
N ALA A 803 25.24 38.62 -8.79
CA ALA A 803 25.54 40.05 -8.72
C ALA A 803 25.70 40.68 -10.12
N THR A 804 26.31 40.00 -11.09
CA THR A 804 26.37 40.51 -12.48
C THR A 804 25.00 40.56 -13.15
N LYS A 805 24.10 39.62 -12.82
CA LYS A 805 22.76 39.54 -13.39
C LYS A 805 21.83 40.60 -12.81
N ASP A 806 21.84 40.79 -11.50
CA ASP A 806 21.13 41.90 -10.82
C ASP A 806 21.65 43.27 -11.27
N ALA A 807 22.93 43.38 -11.67
CA ALA A 807 23.53 44.61 -12.19
C ALA A 807 23.45 44.77 -13.73
N GLY A 808 22.78 43.86 -14.46
CA GLY A 808 22.62 43.95 -15.92
C GLY A 808 23.92 43.89 -16.74
N LYS A 809 24.93 43.13 -16.28
CA LYS A 809 26.28 43.09 -16.89
C LYS A 809 26.48 41.89 -17.82
N ASP A 810 25.72 41.82 -18.91
CA ASP A 810 25.66 40.70 -19.86
C ASP A 810 27.01 40.10 -20.28
N LYS A 811 28.03 40.93 -20.55
CA LYS A 811 29.37 40.44 -20.95
C LYS A 811 30.08 39.68 -19.83
N GLN A 812 29.88 40.09 -18.58
CA GLN A 812 30.45 39.43 -17.42
C GLN A 812 29.64 38.18 -17.08
N GLN A 813 28.31 38.27 -17.11
CA GLN A 813 27.41 37.11 -16.98
C GLN A 813 27.85 35.98 -17.93
N LYS A 814 27.96 36.24 -19.25
CA LYS A 814 28.37 35.24 -20.24
C LYS A 814 29.75 34.61 -19.98
N LYS A 815 30.68 35.31 -19.30
CA LYS A 815 31.97 34.75 -18.89
C LYS A 815 31.79 33.68 -17.81
N TYR A 816 31.02 33.98 -16.75
CA TYR A 816 30.70 33.00 -15.71
C TYR A 816 29.91 31.82 -16.28
N GLU A 817 28.91 32.08 -17.13
CA GLU A 817 28.12 31.04 -17.80
C GLU A 817 28.98 30.08 -18.63
N LYS A 818 30.01 30.56 -19.35
CA LYS A 818 30.97 29.69 -20.05
C LYS A 818 31.79 28.83 -19.08
N ALA A 819 32.38 29.43 -18.05
CA ALA A 819 33.22 28.71 -17.10
C ALA A 819 32.44 27.65 -16.32
N VAL A 820 31.17 27.93 -16.00
CA VAL A 820 30.29 26.97 -15.33
C VAL A 820 29.95 25.77 -16.22
N ARG A 821 29.86 25.93 -17.55
CA ARG A 821 29.70 24.77 -18.48
C ARG A 821 30.91 23.84 -18.44
N GLU A 822 32.11 24.41 -18.50
CA GLU A 822 33.37 23.64 -18.40
C GLU A 822 33.45 22.90 -17.04
N LEU A 823 32.97 23.54 -15.96
CA LEU A 823 32.88 22.93 -14.63
C LEU A 823 31.81 21.83 -14.53
N VAL A 824 30.64 21.98 -15.18
CA VAL A 824 29.64 20.89 -15.33
C VAL A 824 30.28 19.71 -16.05
N GLU A 825 30.85 19.92 -17.25
CA GLU A 825 31.45 18.83 -18.03
C GLU A 825 32.56 18.10 -17.27
N ALA A 826 33.37 18.82 -16.48
CA ALA A 826 34.39 18.22 -15.62
C ALA A 826 33.77 17.42 -14.46
N ARG A 827 32.66 17.89 -13.87
CA ARG A 827 31.96 17.25 -12.75
C ARG A 827 31.25 15.97 -13.16
N GLU A 828 30.54 15.98 -14.28
CA GLU A 828 29.75 14.84 -14.73
C GLU A 828 30.64 13.67 -15.24
N LYS A 829 31.93 13.93 -15.51
CA LYS A 829 32.95 12.91 -15.83
C LYS A 829 33.59 12.22 -14.61
N ILE A 830 33.30 12.65 -13.39
CA ILE A 830 33.93 12.08 -12.17
C ILE A 830 33.37 10.69 -11.86
N MET A 831 32.06 10.51 -12.04
CA MET A 831 31.31 9.31 -11.67
C MET A 831 30.60 8.77 -12.92
N THR A 832 31.33 7.99 -13.71
CA THR A 832 30.78 7.21 -14.82
C THR A 832 30.63 5.75 -14.38
N TYR A 833 30.10 4.89 -15.26
CA TYR A 833 30.06 3.45 -14.95
C TYR A 833 31.47 2.88 -14.77
N GLU A 834 32.38 3.25 -15.67
CA GLU A 834 33.76 2.77 -15.73
C GLU A 834 34.52 3.21 -14.47
N SER A 835 34.49 4.51 -14.12
CA SER A 835 35.17 5.00 -12.93
C SER A 835 34.54 4.51 -11.62
N PHE A 836 33.26 4.12 -11.62
CA PHE A 836 32.62 3.48 -10.47
C PHE A 836 33.09 2.02 -10.33
N MET A 837 33.15 1.26 -11.43
CA MET A 837 33.62 -0.13 -11.44
C MET A 837 35.11 -0.25 -11.09
N GLU A 838 35.95 0.71 -11.51
CA GLU A 838 37.34 0.86 -11.05
C GLU A 838 37.42 0.99 -9.52
N CYS A 839 36.48 1.72 -8.88
CA CYS A 839 36.41 1.83 -7.42
C CYS A 839 35.98 0.53 -6.72
N LEU A 840 35.43 -0.44 -7.46
CA LEU A 840 35.05 -1.77 -6.97
C LEU A 840 36.11 -2.86 -7.22
N ASP A 841 37.24 -2.51 -7.86
CA ASP A 841 38.21 -3.49 -8.38
C ASP A 841 37.52 -4.56 -9.26
N GLU A 842 36.70 -4.08 -10.21
CA GLU A 842 35.94 -4.89 -11.16
C GLU A 842 36.10 -4.36 -12.59
N ASP A 843 36.14 -5.27 -13.57
CA ASP A 843 36.13 -4.93 -15.00
C ASP A 843 34.74 -4.36 -15.40
N PRO A 844 34.66 -3.21 -16.08
CA PRO A 844 33.40 -2.61 -16.55
C PRO A 844 32.57 -3.53 -17.48
#